data_AF-A0A8V0Y0F6-F1
#
_entry.id   AF-A0A8V0Y0F6-F1
#
_cell.length_a   1.000
_cell.length_b   1.000
_cell.length_c   1.000
_cell.angle_alpha   90.00
_cell.angle_beta   90.00
_cell.angle_gamma   90.00
#
_symmetry.space_group_name_H-M   'P 1'
#
loop_
_entity.id
_entity.type
_entity.pdbx_description
1 polymer ?
#
loop_
_entity_poly.entity_id
_entity_poly.type
_entity_poly.pdbx_seq_one_letter_code
_entity_poly.pdbx_strand_id
1 'polypeptide(L)'
;MSEPPCSPPGSLPLSRLAEPLLRRLSELLDRAAPGKGWRELAQRAGSRGRVRLSPLDLEQCSLKVLEPEGSPSWSLLKLLGDRGCTVVELVEFLQAMEHTEALQCLSYSGIKIVVQPDSQAVLCGQVVKLCCWATGHPFVHYQWFKQKKEVPHGNSPELVLNPVKVNDAGFYICRVNSESSFTFSRWARLEVCDLQDTAHGSLISLPEKKLCICIQPQPQNLTVGDALVLECGAVGNPIPQYQWFRNGFPLANGNKNVYTVSCVDMEHGGTYWCHVFNDKEDQDSKKIEVIIEELSDLQKTADLQEQFSDRPFATDKVALLIGNMSYWNHPQLKAPMVDVYELTNLLRQLDFKVVSLLDLTESEMRNAVDEFLLLLDRGVYGLLYYAGHGYENYGNSFMVPIDAPNPYRSANCLCVQNILKLMQEKETGLNVFLLDMCRKRNEYDDTILILDALKVTANIVFGYATCQGAEAFEIQQLGLANGIFMKFLKERLLEDKKITVLLDEVAEDMGKCHLTKGKQALEIRSSLSEKRALSDPIQQTISSAESMARNLQWAKAHELPESMYLEFKCGVQIQLGFAAEFSNVMIIYTRIVKKPPEILVCRAYVTDFPLDLDVDPKEANKGTPEETGSYLVSKDLPKHCLYTRLSSLQKLKEHLIFTVCLHYEYPGIEDTMDERKEVNVGKPLIAKLGLHHGFRNNCLQTCCVANNLFHSQVESSPVVTKYYFPSRCQPNSCPGAYHPNCTCPGSTRQLEACSCSGTSRMLASRHEVQNYSPPAEKSNVPIETTDDTVELEFLLSDSLGLSKQQ
;
A
#
# COMPACT_ATOMS: atom_id res chain seq x y z
N MET A 1 33.54 48.15 -12.10
CA MET A 1 34.76 47.37 -11.83
C MET A 1 34.64 46.07 -12.59
N SER A 2 35.71 45.58 -13.22
CA SER A 2 35.62 44.44 -14.14
C SER A 2 35.91 43.13 -13.41
N GLU A 3 35.05 42.13 -13.59
CA GLU A 3 35.29 40.77 -13.11
C GLU A 3 36.39 40.07 -13.93
N PRO A 4 37.13 39.11 -13.35
CA PRO A 4 38.07 38.28 -14.10
C PRO A 4 37.32 37.27 -15.00
N PRO A 5 37.81 36.97 -16.21
CA PRO A 5 37.12 36.08 -17.14
C PRO A 5 37.13 34.61 -16.67
N CYS A 6 36.01 33.92 -16.86
CA CYS A 6 35.88 32.49 -16.58
C CYS A 6 36.86 31.64 -17.41
N SER A 7 37.37 30.57 -16.81
CA SER A 7 38.15 29.54 -17.51
C SER A 7 37.24 28.64 -18.38
N PRO A 8 37.78 28.07 -19.49
CA PRO A 8 36.99 27.23 -20.40
C PRO A 8 36.63 25.86 -19.77
N PRO A 9 35.56 25.21 -20.26
CA PRO A 9 35.07 23.95 -19.70
C PRO A 9 35.97 22.75 -20.08
N GLY A 10 36.10 21.78 -19.17
CA GLY A 10 36.50 20.39 -19.51
C GLY A 10 37.69 19.80 -18.74
N SER A 11 38.50 20.59 -18.03
CA SER A 11 39.71 20.11 -17.36
C SER A 11 39.52 19.89 -15.86
N LEU A 12 39.80 18.67 -15.37
CA LEU A 12 39.77 18.33 -13.93
C LEU A 12 40.79 19.20 -13.15
N PRO A 13 40.42 19.91 -12.07
CA PRO A 13 41.38 20.65 -11.25
C PRO A 13 42.29 19.69 -10.48
N LEU A 14 43.57 20.05 -10.33
CA LEU A 14 44.59 19.21 -9.71
C LEU A 14 44.27 18.88 -8.23
N SER A 15 43.58 19.78 -7.54
CA SER A 15 43.06 19.60 -6.18
C SER A 15 41.98 18.51 -6.03
N ARG A 16 41.51 17.91 -7.13
CA ARG A 16 40.60 16.74 -7.13
C ARG A 16 41.29 15.41 -7.48
N LEU A 17 42.62 15.36 -7.63
CA LEU A 17 43.32 14.07 -7.72
C LEU A 17 43.26 13.31 -6.39
N ALA A 18 43.14 11.98 -6.48
CA ALA A 18 43.10 11.11 -5.31
C ALA A 18 44.44 11.11 -4.54
N GLU A 19 44.36 11.09 -3.21
CA GLU A 19 45.52 11.15 -2.29
C GLU A 19 46.64 10.14 -2.62
N PRO A 20 46.37 8.86 -2.96
CA PRO A 20 47.43 7.90 -3.31
C PRO A 20 48.14 8.24 -4.62
N LEU A 21 47.43 8.79 -5.61
CA LEU A 21 48.01 9.21 -6.88
C LEU A 21 48.89 10.46 -6.71
N LEU A 22 48.47 11.40 -5.86
CA LEU A 22 49.31 12.54 -5.46
C LEU A 22 50.57 12.09 -4.72
N ARG A 23 50.49 11.06 -3.85
CA ARG A 23 51.69 10.50 -3.18
C ARG A 23 52.65 9.95 -4.22
N ARG A 24 52.14 9.12 -5.14
CA ARG A 24 52.99 8.50 -6.18
C ARG A 24 53.63 9.51 -7.13
N LEU A 25 52.90 10.55 -7.55
CA LEU A 25 53.46 11.64 -8.35
C LEU A 25 54.55 12.42 -7.58
N SER A 26 54.36 12.59 -6.27
CA SER A 26 55.32 13.29 -5.41
C SER A 26 56.61 12.48 -5.20
N GLU A 27 56.49 11.17 -4.96
CA GLU A 27 57.64 10.25 -4.89
C GLU A 27 58.52 10.31 -6.15
N LEU A 28 57.89 10.36 -7.33
CA LEU A 28 58.61 10.44 -8.61
C LEU A 28 59.32 11.79 -8.75
N LEU A 29 58.62 12.90 -8.51
CA LEU A 29 59.16 14.26 -8.66
C LEU A 29 60.23 14.66 -7.62
N ASP A 30 60.25 14.03 -6.44
CA ASP A 30 61.31 14.20 -5.44
C ASP A 30 62.54 13.32 -5.73
N ARG A 31 62.37 12.16 -6.39
CA ARG A 31 63.45 11.22 -6.75
C ARG A 31 64.02 11.44 -8.15
N ALA A 32 63.38 12.28 -8.97
CA ALA A 32 63.78 12.53 -10.35
C ALA A 32 65.16 13.19 -10.47
N ALA A 33 65.81 12.94 -11.61
CA ALA A 33 67.11 13.52 -11.95
C ALA A 33 67.06 15.07 -12.02
N PRO A 34 68.20 15.77 -11.86
CA PRO A 34 68.29 17.22 -12.07
C PRO A 34 67.70 17.64 -13.43
N GLY A 35 66.86 18.68 -13.42
CA GLY A 35 66.10 19.11 -14.61
C GLY A 35 64.81 18.30 -14.88
N LYS A 36 64.48 17.28 -14.08
CA LYS A 36 63.19 16.55 -14.13
C LYS A 36 62.46 16.44 -12.79
N GLY A 37 62.97 17.06 -11.72
CA GLY A 37 62.29 17.12 -10.41
C GLY A 37 61.39 18.35 -10.20
N TRP A 38 60.77 18.45 -9.02
CA TRP A 38 59.77 19.49 -8.69
C TRP A 38 60.21 20.94 -8.91
N ARG A 39 61.50 21.26 -8.79
CA ARG A 39 62.02 22.61 -9.07
C ARG A 39 61.86 23.00 -10.54
N GLU A 40 62.02 22.04 -11.46
CA GLU A 40 61.73 22.26 -12.89
C GLU A 40 60.23 22.43 -13.11
N LEU A 41 59.40 21.57 -12.51
CA LEU A 41 57.94 21.65 -12.59
C LEU A 41 57.42 23.04 -12.13
N ALA A 42 57.96 23.56 -11.03
CA ALA A 42 57.67 24.90 -10.54
C ALA A 42 58.07 26.00 -11.55
N GLN A 43 59.24 25.89 -12.18
CA GLN A 43 59.70 26.83 -13.20
C GLN A 43 58.83 26.79 -14.47
N ARG A 44 58.38 25.61 -14.91
CA ARG A 44 57.44 25.46 -16.04
C ARG A 44 56.06 26.02 -15.70
N ALA A 45 55.52 25.72 -14.52
CA ALA A 45 54.24 26.26 -14.07
C ALA A 45 54.27 27.80 -13.97
N GLY A 46 55.32 28.37 -13.36
CA GLY A 46 55.48 29.81 -13.18
C GLY A 46 55.67 30.59 -14.49
N SER A 47 56.22 29.96 -15.54
CA SER A 47 56.46 30.62 -16.83
C SER A 47 55.25 30.67 -17.77
N ARG A 48 54.23 29.81 -17.57
CA ARG A 48 53.01 29.79 -18.40
C ARG A 48 51.83 30.65 -17.88
N GLY A 49 52.09 31.52 -16.91
CA GLY A 49 51.30 32.76 -16.71
C GLY A 49 49.97 32.68 -15.93
N ARG A 50 49.44 31.49 -15.61
CA ARG A 50 48.27 31.34 -14.71
C ARG A 50 48.65 31.27 -13.23
N VAL A 51 49.64 30.46 -12.88
CA VAL A 51 50.05 30.27 -11.48
C VAL A 51 51.35 31.02 -11.18
N ARG A 52 51.26 32.14 -10.45
CA ARG A 52 52.43 32.92 -10.04
C ARG A 52 53.01 32.41 -8.73
N LEU A 53 54.06 31.61 -8.81
CA LEU A 53 54.86 31.19 -7.66
C LEU A 53 55.87 32.30 -7.30
N SER A 54 55.95 32.67 -6.02
CA SER A 54 56.99 33.58 -5.49
C SER A 54 58.19 32.79 -4.96
N PRO A 55 59.35 33.44 -4.74
CA PRO A 55 60.48 32.80 -4.07
C PRO A 55 60.13 32.21 -2.70
N LEU A 56 59.23 32.88 -1.96
CA LEU A 56 58.76 32.44 -0.65
C LEU A 56 57.89 31.17 -0.72
N ASP A 57 57.02 31.04 -1.75
CA ASP A 57 56.24 29.81 -1.97
C ASP A 57 57.20 28.61 -2.21
N LEU A 58 58.28 28.81 -2.97
CA LEU A 58 59.26 27.78 -3.28
C LEU A 58 60.16 27.43 -2.09
N GLU A 59 60.50 28.42 -1.26
CA GLU A 59 61.19 28.22 0.01
C GLU A 59 60.34 27.38 0.97
N GLN A 60 59.06 27.74 1.15
CA GLN A 60 58.10 26.97 1.96
C GLN A 60 57.92 25.53 1.45
N CYS A 61 57.86 25.31 0.14
CA CYS A 61 57.85 23.96 -0.43
C CYS A 61 59.17 23.22 -0.12
N SER A 62 60.32 23.88 -0.22
CA SER A 62 61.61 23.24 0.07
C SER A 62 61.78 22.84 1.54
N LEU A 63 61.26 23.65 2.48
CA LEU A 63 61.34 23.39 3.91
C LEU A 63 60.58 22.14 4.36
N LYS A 64 59.64 21.63 3.54
CA LYS A 64 58.94 20.37 3.83
C LYS A 64 59.85 19.14 3.91
N VAL A 65 61.06 19.18 3.34
CA VAL A 65 62.07 18.12 3.51
C VAL A 65 62.55 17.94 4.96
N LEU A 66 62.20 18.88 5.86
CA LEU A 66 62.53 18.83 7.29
C LEU A 66 61.45 18.12 8.14
N GLU A 67 60.29 17.79 7.56
CA GLU A 67 59.23 17.02 8.23
C GLU A 67 59.41 15.52 7.90
N PRO A 68 59.25 14.58 8.85
CA PRO A 68 59.56 13.15 8.64
C PRO A 68 58.85 12.47 7.46
N GLU A 69 57.64 12.94 7.14
CA GLU A 69 56.81 12.48 6.00
C GLU A 69 56.60 13.60 4.95
N GLY A 70 57.46 14.62 4.98
CA GLY A 70 57.28 15.86 4.23
C GLY A 70 57.92 15.82 2.83
N SER A 71 57.09 15.97 1.80
CA SER A 71 57.52 16.02 0.40
C SER A 71 57.43 17.44 -0.16
N PRO A 72 58.54 18.01 -0.69
CA PRO A 72 58.52 19.26 -1.44
C PRO A 72 57.65 19.19 -2.71
N SER A 73 57.68 18.06 -3.42
CA SER A 73 56.81 17.80 -4.58
C SER A 73 55.33 17.82 -4.21
N TRP A 74 54.95 17.20 -3.10
CA TRP A 74 53.59 17.19 -2.58
C TRP A 74 53.10 18.60 -2.24
N SER A 75 53.94 19.37 -1.55
CA SER A 75 53.67 20.77 -1.20
C SER A 75 53.44 21.62 -2.45
N LEU A 76 54.29 21.44 -3.47
CA LEU A 76 54.13 22.11 -4.76
C LEU A 76 52.85 21.68 -5.50
N LEU A 77 52.59 20.38 -5.64
CA LEU A 77 51.40 19.87 -6.36
C LEU A 77 50.11 20.36 -5.70
N LYS A 78 50.05 20.38 -4.36
CA LYS A 78 48.92 20.94 -3.63
C LYS A 78 48.80 22.45 -3.86
N LEU A 79 49.88 23.21 -3.72
CA LEU A 79 49.89 24.66 -4.00
C LEU A 79 49.46 24.97 -5.44
N LEU A 80 49.91 24.20 -6.43
CA LEU A 80 49.46 24.36 -7.82
C LEU A 80 47.95 24.14 -7.94
N GLY A 81 47.39 23.11 -7.30
CA GLY A 81 45.94 22.85 -7.28
C GLY A 81 45.13 23.92 -6.55
N ASP A 82 45.63 24.42 -5.42
CA ASP A 82 45.02 25.52 -4.64
C ASP A 82 45.07 26.86 -5.42
N ARG A 83 46.03 27.02 -6.33
CA ARG A 83 46.14 28.14 -7.28
C ARG A 83 45.39 27.90 -8.61
N GLY A 84 44.57 26.85 -8.69
CA GLY A 84 43.68 26.57 -9.83
C GLY A 84 44.31 25.82 -11.01
N CYS A 85 45.52 25.25 -10.86
CA CYS A 85 46.12 24.38 -11.87
C CYS A 85 45.26 23.14 -12.13
N THR A 86 45.18 22.72 -13.38
CA THR A 86 44.41 21.54 -13.82
C THR A 86 45.31 20.36 -14.17
N VAL A 87 44.74 19.16 -14.22
CA VAL A 87 45.47 17.94 -14.59
C VAL A 87 45.99 18.02 -16.04
N VAL A 88 45.31 18.75 -16.92
CA VAL A 88 45.77 18.99 -18.31
C VAL A 88 47.02 19.85 -18.31
N GLU A 89 47.04 20.96 -17.56
CA GLU A 89 48.21 21.82 -17.42
C GLU A 89 49.38 21.09 -16.74
N LEU A 90 49.12 20.24 -15.75
CA LEU A 90 50.14 19.37 -15.16
C LEU A 90 50.72 18.38 -16.19
N VAL A 91 49.88 17.76 -17.03
CA VAL A 91 50.34 16.88 -18.12
C VAL A 91 51.19 17.66 -19.12
N GLU A 92 50.82 18.89 -19.50
CA GLU A 92 51.66 19.73 -20.36
C GLU A 92 53.04 20.03 -19.74
N PHE A 93 53.09 20.34 -18.44
CA PHE A 93 54.36 20.60 -17.75
C PHE A 93 55.23 19.35 -17.69
N LEU A 94 54.64 18.20 -17.33
CA LEU A 94 55.32 16.90 -17.27
C LEU A 94 55.79 16.40 -18.64
N GLN A 95 55.06 16.71 -19.72
CA GLN A 95 55.49 16.51 -21.11
C GLN A 95 56.68 17.41 -21.46
N ALA A 96 56.60 18.71 -21.12
CA ALA A 96 57.66 19.66 -21.44
C ALA A 96 58.98 19.41 -20.69
N MET A 97 58.94 18.71 -19.56
CA MET A 97 60.12 18.21 -18.82
C MET A 97 60.39 16.71 -19.06
N GLU A 98 59.70 16.09 -20.02
CA GLU A 98 59.89 14.69 -20.43
C GLU A 98 59.89 13.67 -19.27
N HIS A 99 58.98 13.82 -18.30
CA HIS A 99 58.88 12.93 -17.14
C HIS A 99 57.90 11.78 -17.42
N THR A 100 58.34 10.83 -18.26
CA THR A 100 57.54 9.69 -18.76
C THR A 100 56.83 8.89 -17.67
N GLU A 101 57.49 8.60 -16.55
CA GLU A 101 56.92 7.83 -15.45
C GLU A 101 55.71 8.54 -14.79
N ALA A 102 55.83 9.84 -14.52
CA ALA A 102 54.75 10.64 -13.94
C ALA A 102 53.58 10.82 -14.93
N LEU A 103 53.88 10.94 -16.23
CA LEU A 103 52.86 10.90 -17.29
C LEU A 103 52.15 9.54 -17.36
N GLN A 104 52.87 8.44 -17.16
CA GLN A 104 52.29 7.10 -17.18
C GLN A 104 51.27 6.93 -16.05
N CYS A 105 51.57 7.40 -14.83
CA CYS A 105 50.64 7.44 -13.70
C CYS A 105 49.34 8.21 -14.00
N LEU A 106 49.38 9.23 -14.88
CA LEU A 106 48.23 10.04 -15.28
C LEU A 106 47.46 9.49 -16.52
N SER A 107 47.96 8.45 -17.18
CA SER A 107 47.46 8.00 -18.49
C SER A 107 46.65 6.68 -18.50
N TYR A 108 46.73 5.87 -17.43
CA TYR A 108 46.10 4.54 -17.35
C TYR A 108 45.12 4.36 -16.17
N SER A 109 44.63 5.47 -15.62
CA SER A 109 43.83 5.52 -14.38
C SER A 109 42.35 5.14 -14.59
N GLY A 110 42.05 3.90 -14.98
CA GLY A 110 40.65 3.45 -15.08
C GLY A 110 40.43 1.95 -15.31
N ILE A 111 39.50 1.36 -14.56
CA ILE A 111 38.99 -0.01 -14.82
C ILE A 111 37.97 0.04 -15.95
N LYS A 112 38.12 -0.83 -16.95
CA LYS A 112 37.17 -1.01 -18.04
C LYS A 112 36.65 -2.45 -18.06
N ILE A 113 35.34 -2.63 -17.83
CA ILE A 113 34.67 -3.92 -18.08
C ILE A 113 34.55 -4.11 -19.60
N VAL A 114 35.03 -5.24 -20.10
CA VAL A 114 35.08 -5.61 -21.53
C VAL A 114 34.09 -6.71 -21.90
N VAL A 115 33.68 -7.55 -20.94
CA VAL A 115 32.53 -8.46 -21.08
C VAL A 115 31.59 -8.20 -19.92
N GLN A 116 30.34 -7.89 -20.23
CA GLN A 116 29.27 -7.62 -19.26
C GLN A 116 28.39 -8.87 -19.11
N PRO A 117 27.97 -9.27 -17.90
CA PRO A 117 27.24 -10.52 -17.71
C PRO A 117 25.85 -10.47 -18.32
N ASP A 118 25.51 -11.48 -19.12
CA ASP A 118 24.18 -11.63 -19.71
C ASP A 118 23.15 -12.08 -18.67
N SER A 119 21.93 -11.58 -18.81
CA SER A 119 20.77 -12.15 -18.11
C SER A 119 20.35 -13.43 -18.84
N GLN A 120 19.90 -14.46 -18.12
CA GLN A 120 19.52 -15.75 -18.71
C GLN A 120 18.46 -16.48 -17.87
N ALA A 121 17.65 -17.31 -18.53
CA ALA A 121 16.71 -18.22 -17.89
C ALA A 121 17.15 -19.66 -18.15
N VAL A 122 17.04 -20.54 -17.14
CA VAL A 122 17.51 -21.94 -17.16
C VAL A 122 16.55 -22.88 -16.43
N LEU A 123 16.71 -24.19 -16.59
CA LEU A 123 16.02 -25.19 -15.77
C LEU A 123 16.75 -25.42 -14.44
N CYS A 124 15.97 -25.68 -13.39
CA CYS A 124 16.44 -26.20 -12.12
C CYS A 124 17.32 -27.45 -12.35
N GLY A 125 18.46 -27.54 -11.68
CA GLY A 125 19.44 -28.63 -11.85
C GLY A 125 20.53 -28.37 -12.90
N GLN A 126 20.40 -27.39 -13.81
CA GLN A 126 21.42 -27.07 -14.81
C GLN A 126 22.66 -26.35 -14.22
N VAL A 127 23.71 -26.26 -15.04
CA VAL A 127 24.89 -25.43 -14.76
C VAL A 127 24.65 -24.02 -15.30
N VAL A 128 24.81 -23.00 -14.45
CA VAL A 128 24.73 -21.59 -14.84
C VAL A 128 26.12 -20.97 -14.79
N LYS A 129 26.44 -20.14 -15.78
CA LYS A 129 27.68 -19.38 -15.83
C LYS A 129 27.40 -17.92 -16.17
N LEU A 130 27.79 -17.01 -15.28
CA LEU A 130 27.72 -15.55 -15.46
C LEU A 130 29.14 -14.99 -15.61
N CYS A 131 29.40 -14.24 -16.68
CA CYS A 131 30.75 -13.78 -17.05
C CYS A 131 30.88 -12.26 -16.96
N CYS A 132 31.82 -11.78 -16.16
CA CYS A 132 32.24 -10.38 -16.09
C CYS A 132 33.76 -10.30 -16.26
N TRP A 133 34.23 -9.82 -17.41
CA TRP A 133 35.68 -9.66 -17.68
C TRP A 133 36.04 -8.19 -17.78
N ALA A 134 37.18 -7.81 -17.21
CA ALA A 134 37.64 -6.42 -17.16
C ALA A 134 39.16 -6.29 -17.31
N THR A 135 39.58 -5.10 -17.73
CA THR A 135 40.98 -4.67 -17.82
C THR A 135 41.23 -3.51 -16.87
N GLY A 136 42.35 -3.55 -16.15
CA GLY A 136 42.80 -2.47 -15.26
C GLY A 136 44.24 -2.73 -14.80
N HIS A 137 44.94 -1.69 -14.37
CA HIS A 137 46.35 -1.73 -13.96
C HIS A 137 46.45 -1.53 -12.43
N PRO A 138 47.44 -2.14 -11.73
CA PRO A 138 48.36 -3.18 -12.21
C PRO A 138 47.65 -4.51 -12.53
N PHE A 139 46.56 -4.81 -11.82
CA PHE A 139 45.69 -5.97 -12.00
C PHE A 139 44.27 -5.62 -11.52
N VAL A 140 43.32 -6.55 -11.70
CA VAL A 140 41.93 -6.41 -11.22
C VAL A 140 41.49 -7.62 -10.40
N HIS A 141 40.60 -7.36 -9.43
CA HIS A 141 39.95 -8.38 -8.61
C HIS A 141 38.43 -8.30 -8.78
N TYR A 142 37.75 -9.44 -8.67
CA TYR A 142 36.31 -9.54 -8.84
C TYR A 142 35.65 -9.87 -7.51
N GLN A 143 34.42 -9.40 -7.29
CA GLN A 143 33.52 -9.93 -6.25
C GLN A 143 32.08 -9.85 -6.73
N TRP A 144 31.41 -11.00 -6.76
CA TRP A 144 30.00 -11.12 -7.12
C TRP A 144 29.08 -10.88 -5.93
N PHE A 145 27.94 -10.26 -6.21
CA PHE A 145 26.87 -9.98 -5.27
C PHE A 145 25.56 -10.53 -5.82
N LYS A 146 24.74 -11.10 -4.94
CA LYS A 146 23.32 -11.35 -5.18
C LYS A 146 22.51 -10.37 -4.34
N GLN A 147 21.69 -9.54 -4.98
CA GLN A 147 20.99 -8.42 -4.34
C GLN A 147 21.97 -7.49 -3.57
N LYS A 148 22.06 -7.63 -2.24
CA LYS A 148 22.96 -6.86 -1.35
C LYS A 148 23.97 -7.73 -0.58
N LYS A 149 24.06 -9.04 -0.86
CA LYS A 149 24.97 -9.97 -0.17
C LYS A 149 26.08 -10.41 -1.12
N GLU A 150 27.32 -10.49 -0.62
CA GLU A 150 28.42 -11.11 -1.37
C GLU A 150 28.14 -12.60 -1.58
N VAL A 151 28.43 -13.10 -2.78
CA VAL A 151 28.31 -14.53 -3.11
C VAL A 151 29.58 -15.24 -2.61
N PRO A 152 29.48 -16.25 -1.73
CA PRO A 152 30.64 -17.00 -1.24
C PRO A 152 31.46 -17.58 -2.41
N HIS A 153 32.77 -17.41 -2.36
CA HIS A 153 33.72 -17.82 -3.42
C HIS A 153 33.48 -17.18 -4.80
N GLY A 154 32.58 -16.19 -4.92
CA GLY A 154 32.35 -15.41 -6.12
C GLY A 154 33.44 -14.36 -6.38
N ASN A 155 34.72 -14.73 -6.33
CA ASN A 155 35.87 -13.83 -6.54
C ASN A 155 36.55 -13.98 -7.92
N SER A 156 35.94 -14.75 -8.80
CA SER A 156 36.33 -15.01 -10.19
C SER A 156 35.63 -14.07 -11.18
N PRO A 157 36.21 -13.76 -12.36
CA PRO A 157 35.47 -13.15 -13.47
C PRO A 157 34.26 -13.99 -13.92
N GLU A 158 34.25 -15.28 -13.61
CA GLU A 158 33.17 -16.20 -13.94
C GLU A 158 32.53 -16.76 -12.67
N LEU A 159 31.26 -16.44 -12.42
CA LEU A 159 30.45 -17.06 -11.37
C LEU A 159 29.73 -18.27 -11.96
N VAL A 160 30.01 -19.46 -11.41
CA VAL A 160 29.38 -20.71 -11.81
C VAL A 160 28.48 -21.21 -10.68
N LEU A 161 27.23 -21.53 -10.99
CA LEU A 161 26.27 -22.15 -10.07
C LEU A 161 25.96 -23.56 -10.58
N ASN A 162 26.21 -24.59 -9.77
CA ASN A 162 26.10 -25.98 -10.17
C ASN A 162 25.81 -26.88 -8.95
N PRO A 163 24.67 -27.62 -8.92
CA PRO A 163 23.47 -27.41 -9.74
C PRO A 163 22.74 -26.12 -9.31
N VAL A 164 22.17 -25.38 -10.26
CA VAL A 164 21.31 -24.23 -9.95
C VAL A 164 19.97 -24.68 -9.33
N LYS A 165 19.47 -23.92 -8.36
CA LYS A 165 18.18 -24.16 -7.67
C LYS A 165 17.24 -22.97 -7.85
N VAL A 166 15.94 -23.16 -7.62
CA VAL A 166 14.95 -22.05 -7.69
C VAL A 166 15.36 -20.86 -6.79
N ASN A 167 15.89 -21.14 -5.59
CA ASN A 167 16.41 -20.12 -4.67
C ASN A 167 17.66 -19.36 -5.19
N ASP A 168 18.29 -19.81 -6.28
CA ASP A 168 19.38 -19.10 -6.96
C ASP A 168 18.87 -18.04 -7.95
N ALA A 169 17.58 -18.04 -8.33
CA ALA A 169 16.99 -16.97 -9.14
C ALA A 169 17.12 -15.57 -8.50
N GLY A 170 17.21 -14.52 -9.31
CA GLY A 170 17.31 -13.12 -8.88
C GLY A 170 18.38 -12.30 -9.61
N PHE A 171 18.71 -11.14 -9.05
CA PHE A 171 19.64 -10.18 -9.66
C PHE A 171 21.06 -10.31 -9.10
N TYR A 172 22.02 -10.47 -10.00
CA TYR A 172 23.45 -10.55 -9.75
C TYR A 172 24.20 -9.36 -10.35
N ILE A 173 25.26 -8.93 -9.67
CA ILE A 173 26.18 -7.88 -10.15
C ILE A 173 27.61 -8.23 -9.74
N CYS A 174 28.58 -7.90 -10.58
CA CYS A 174 30.00 -8.08 -10.28
C CYS A 174 30.64 -6.73 -9.98
N ARG A 175 31.32 -6.62 -8.84
CA ARG A 175 32.23 -5.51 -8.52
C ARG A 175 33.62 -5.87 -9.04
N VAL A 176 34.21 -4.99 -9.83
CA VAL A 176 35.61 -5.08 -10.26
C VAL A 176 36.43 -4.01 -9.53
N ASN A 177 37.45 -4.43 -8.80
CA ASN A 177 38.35 -3.59 -8.03
C ASN A 177 39.74 -3.50 -8.67
N SER A 178 40.40 -2.36 -8.47
CA SER A 178 41.84 -2.11 -8.64
C SER A 178 42.33 -1.39 -7.37
N GLU A 179 43.64 -1.23 -7.18
CA GLU A 179 44.24 -0.55 -6.03
C GLU A 179 43.78 0.91 -5.86
N SER A 180 43.31 1.54 -6.94
CA SER A 180 42.95 2.97 -6.98
C SER A 180 41.46 3.27 -7.19
N SER A 181 40.64 2.26 -7.52
CA SER A 181 39.24 2.46 -7.92
C SER A 181 38.44 1.15 -7.90
N PHE A 182 37.12 1.25 -8.02
CA PHE A 182 36.24 0.13 -8.34
C PHE A 182 35.20 0.56 -9.37
N THR A 183 34.63 -0.42 -10.07
CA THR A 183 33.45 -0.23 -10.94
C THR A 183 32.56 -1.46 -10.87
N PHE A 184 31.29 -1.32 -11.26
CA PHE A 184 30.32 -2.41 -11.24
C PHE A 184 29.90 -2.80 -12.67
N SER A 185 29.59 -4.08 -12.87
CA SER A 185 28.96 -4.56 -14.10
C SER A 185 27.53 -4.03 -14.24
N ARG A 186 26.91 -4.24 -15.41
CA ARG A 186 25.45 -4.26 -15.49
C ARG A 186 24.90 -5.35 -14.56
N TRP A 187 23.65 -5.18 -14.10
CA TRP A 187 22.92 -6.25 -13.46
C TRP A 187 22.61 -7.37 -14.47
N ALA A 188 22.76 -8.61 -14.04
CA ALA A 188 22.27 -9.80 -14.74
C ALA A 188 21.12 -10.41 -13.93
N ARG A 189 19.97 -10.63 -14.59
CA ARG A 189 18.83 -11.38 -14.05
C ARG A 189 19.03 -12.86 -14.36
N LEU A 190 19.00 -13.70 -13.34
CA LEU A 190 18.93 -15.14 -13.46
C LEU A 190 17.51 -15.59 -13.13
N GLU A 191 16.90 -16.33 -14.05
CA GLU A 191 15.63 -17.03 -13.82
C GLU A 191 15.86 -18.55 -13.83
N VAL A 192 15.12 -19.25 -12.97
CA VAL A 192 15.22 -20.70 -12.81
C VAL A 192 13.82 -21.27 -12.86
N CYS A 193 13.45 -21.85 -14.00
CA CYS A 193 12.20 -22.58 -14.17
C CYS A 193 12.32 -23.96 -13.51
N ASP A 194 11.26 -24.42 -12.86
CA ASP A 194 11.20 -25.76 -12.27
C ASP A 194 10.07 -26.57 -12.92
N LEU A 195 10.26 -27.89 -13.02
CA LEU A 195 9.38 -28.82 -13.75
C LEU A 195 8.83 -29.87 -12.79
N GLN A 196 8.16 -29.42 -11.72
CA GLN A 196 7.81 -30.29 -10.59
C GLN A 196 6.64 -31.26 -10.86
N ASP A 197 5.82 -31.03 -11.90
CA ASP A 197 4.54 -31.75 -12.09
C ASP A 197 4.41 -32.57 -13.41
N THR A 198 5.51 -32.82 -14.14
CA THR A 198 5.49 -33.75 -15.28
C THR A 198 6.04 -35.12 -14.89
N ALA A 199 5.16 -36.11 -14.74
CA ALA A 199 5.47 -37.50 -14.36
C ALA A 199 6.20 -38.34 -15.45
N HIS A 200 7.13 -37.74 -16.20
CA HIS A 200 8.05 -38.43 -17.10
C HIS A 200 9.46 -37.86 -16.99
N GLY A 201 10.33 -38.54 -16.24
CA GLY A 201 11.73 -38.17 -16.08
C GLY A 201 12.51 -38.29 -17.38
N SER A 202 12.65 -37.18 -18.11
CA SER A 202 13.62 -37.02 -19.20
C SER A 202 14.46 -35.78 -18.93
N LEU A 203 15.74 -35.99 -18.59
CA LEU A 203 16.75 -34.95 -18.50
C LEU A 203 17.06 -34.44 -19.92
N ILE A 204 16.25 -33.50 -20.42
CA ILE A 204 16.51 -32.90 -21.72
C ILE A 204 17.80 -32.08 -21.64
N SER A 205 18.83 -32.55 -22.33
CA SER A 205 20.08 -31.80 -22.54
C SER A 205 19.81 -30.67 -23.54
N LEU A 206 19.17 -29.61 -23.05
CA LEU A 206 18.96 -28.38 -23.81
C LEU A 206 20.32 -27.69 -24.03
N PRO A 207 20.64 -27.23 -25.25
CA PRO A 207 21.88 -26.50 -25.49
C PRO A 207 21.90 -25.21 -24.65
N GLU A 208 22.97 -25.02 -23.86
CA GLU A 208 23.11 -24.03 -22.76
C GLU A 208 22.91 -22.53 -23.12
N LYS A 209 22.55 -22.22 -24.37
CA LYS A 209 22.35 -20.85 -24.87
C LYS A 209 21.15 -20.68 -25.80
N LYS A 210 20.50 -21.77 -26.23
CA LYS A 210 19.40 -21.69 -27.19
C LYS A 210 18.10 -21.28 -26.50
N LEU A 211 17.28 -20.46 -27.16
CA LEU A 211 15.90 -20.22 -26.75
C LEU A 211 15.07 -21.51 -26.88
N CYS A 212 14.36 -21.89 -25.83
CA CYS A 212 13.47 -23.04 -25.81
C CYS A 212 12.30 -22.86 -24.84
N ILE A 213 11.06 -23.02 -25.32
CA ILE A 213 9.87 -23.08 -24.46
C ILE A 213 9.79 -24.48 -23.82
N CYS A 214 9.94 -24.54 -22.50
CA CYS A 214 9.90 -25.76 -21.70
C CYS A 214 8.51 -26.04 -21.10
N ILE A 215 7.78 -24.99 -20.72
CA ILE A 215 6.40 -25.07 -20.23
C ILE A 215 5.51 -24.46 -21.30
N GLN A 216 4.57 -25.26 -21.82
CA GLN A 216 3.63 -24.84 -22.86
C GLN A 216 2.27 -24.50 -22.22
N PRO A 217 1.54 -23.51 -22.74
CA PRO A 217 0.19 -23.23 -22.27
C PRO A 217 -0.75 -24.41 -22.55
N GLN A 218 -1.77 -24.53 -21.72
CA GLN A 218 -2.82 -25.55 -21.82
C GLN A 218 -4.14 -24.91 -22.25
N PRO A 219 -5.00 -25.61 -23.02
CA PRO A 219 -6.37 -25.15 -23.27
C PRO A 219 -7.17 -25.11 -21.96
N GLN A 220 -8.12 -24.19 -21.87
CA GLN A 220 -9.00 -24.03 -20.71
C GLN A 220 -10.44 -23.79 -21.17
N ASN A 221 -11.37 -24.57 -20.65
CA ASN A 221 -12.79 -24.28 -20.72
C ASN A 221 -13.15 -23.53 -19.44
N LEU A 222 -13.63 -22.30 -19.58
CA LEU A 222 -13.93 -21.38 -18.49
C LEU A 222 -15.36 -20.86 -18.62
N THR A 223 -15.90 -20.35 -17.52
CA THR A 223 -17.16 -19.61 -17.50
C THR A 223 -16.92 -18.12 -17.25
N VAL A 224 -17.90 -17.28 -17.60
CA VAL A 224 -17.82 -15.83 -17.40
C VAL A 224 -17.72 -15.51 -15.90
N GLY A 225 -16.56 -14.99 -15.48
CA GLY A 225 -16.20 -14.72 -14.10
C GLY A 225 -14.92 -15.43 -13.64
N ASP A 226 -14.52 -16.52 -14.28
CA ASP A 226 -13.37 -17.34 -13.86
C ASP A 226 -12.01 -16.65 -14.09
N ALA A 227 -11.00 -17.09 -13.35
CA ALA A 227 -9.63 -16.59 -13.49
C ALA A 227 -8.86 -17.38 -14.56
N LEU A 228 -8.67 -16.78 -15.74
CA LEU A 228 -7.80 -17.32 -16.78
C LEU A 228 -6.33 -17.17 -16.37
N VAL A 229 -5.60 -18.29 -16.33
CA VAL A 229 -4.16 -18.31 -16.00
C VAL A 229 -3.43 -19.12 -17.09
N LEU A 230 -2.73 -18.42 -17.98
CA LEU A 230 -1.94 -19.03 -19.05
C LEU A 230 -0.45 -18.88 -18.74
N GLU A 231 0.27 -20.00 -18.65
CA GLU A 231 1.72 -20.03 -18.48
C GLU A 231 2.43 -20.48 -19.76
N CYS A 232 3.52 -19.80 -20.09
CA CYS A 232 4.48 -20.17 -21.11
C CYS A 232 5.88 -19.89 -20.54
N GLY A 233 6.59 -20.93 -20.11
CA GLY A 233 7.91 -20.82 -19.47
C GLY A 233 9.03 -21.24 -20.41
N ALA A 234 10.03 -20.38 -20.59
CA ALA A 234 11.14 -20.61 -21.52
C ALA A 234 12.51 -20.39 -20.87
N VAL A 235 13.52 -21.06 -21.43
CA VAL A 235 14.94 -20.91 -21.10
C VAL A 235 15.71 -20.32 -22.28
N GLY A 236 16.82 -19.63 -22.01
CA GLY A 236 17.66 -19.02 -23.05
C GLY A 236 18.69 -18.03 -22.52
N ASN A 237 19.74 -17.80 -23.32
CA ASN A 237 20.75 -16.76 -23.08
C ASN A 237 20.99 -15.92 -24.36
N PRO A 238 20.48 -14.68 -24.41
CA PRO A 238 20.00 -13.88 -23.29
C PRO A 238 18.56 -14.23 -22.89
N ILE A 239 18.16 -13.67 -21.75
CA ILE A 239 16.90 -13.95 -21.07
C ILE A 239 15.69 -13.81 -22.01
N PRO A 240 14.76 -14.79 -22.02
CA PRO A 240 13.54 -14.70 -22.82
C PRO A 240 12.66 -13.51 -22.43
N GLN A 241 12.08 -12.89 -23.44
CA GLN A 241 10.99 -11.93 -23.38
C GLN A 241 9.73 -12.58 -23.96
N TYR A 242 8.56 -12.10 -23.54
CA TYR A 242 7.27 -12.74 -23.81
C TYR A 242 6.32 -11.69 -24.40
N GLN A 243 5.51 -12.11 -25.38
CA GLN A 243 4.36 -11.36 -25.87
C GLN A 243 3.20 -12.32 -26.14
N TRP A 244 2.16 -12.26 -25.32
CA TRP A 244 0.92 -13.03 -25.53
C TRP A 244 0.06 -12.40 -26.62
N PHE A 245 -0.63 -13.27 -27.38
CA PHE A 245 -1.57 -12.91 -28.43
C PHE A 245 -2.93 -13.58 -28.20
N ARG A 246 -4.02 -12.85 -28.43
CA ARG A 246 -5.41 -13.35 -28.51
C ARG A 246 -5.93 -13.14 -29.92
N ASN A 247 -6.40 -14.21 -30.56
CA ASN A 247 -6.99 -14.17 -31.92
C ASN A 247 -6.09 -13.48 -32.98
N GLY A 248 -4.77 -13.54 -32.80
CA GLY A 248 -3.77 -12.93 -33.69
C GLY A 248 -3.33 -11.51 -33.33
N PHE A 249 -3.95 -10.86 -32.33
CA PHE A 249 -3.59 -9.52 -31.86
C PHE A 249 -2.77 -9.57 -30.56
N PRO A 250 -1.72 -8.72 -30.40
CA PRO A 250 -0.90 -8.70 -29.19
C PRO A 250 -1.67 -8.09 -28.01
N LEU A 251 -1.55 -8.72 -26.84
CA LEU A 251 -2.18 -8.28 -25.59
C LEU A 251 -1.27 -7.28 -24.87
N ALA A 252 -1.78 -6.09 -24.53
CA ALA A 252 -0.99 -5.01 -23.91
C ALA A 252 -0.34 -5.41 -22.57
N ASN A 253 -1.05 -6.20 -21.75
CA ASN A 253 -0.55 -6.72 -20.47
C ASN A 253 0.16 -8.09 -20.61
N GLY A 254 0.35 -8.56 -21.84
CA GLY A 254 0.89 -9.88 -22.18
C GLY A 254 2.42 -9.97 -22.20
N ASN A 255 3.15 -9.20 -21.38
CA ASN A 255 4.61 -9.09 -21.46
C ASN A 255 5.38 -9.96 -20.43
N LYS A 256 4.78 -11.05 -19.95
CA LYS A 256 5.31 -11.95 -18.91
C LYS A 256 5.14 -13.42 -19.29
N ASN A 257 5.90 -14.32 -18.65
CA ASN A 257 5.77 -15.77 -18.79
C ASN A 257 4.39 -16.30 -18.34
N VAL A 258 3.73 -15.63 -17.40
CA VAL A 258 2.33 -15.90 -17.03
C VAL A 258 1.45 -14.71 -17.42
N TYR A 259 0.39 -14.97 -18.18
CA TYR A 259 -0.69 -14.03 -18.43
C TYR A 259 -1.91 -14.42 -17.58
N THR A 260 -2.44 -13.45 -16.84
CA THR A 260 -3.62 -13.66 -15.99
C THR A 260 -4.72 -12.66 -16.31
N VAL A 261 -5.97 -13.12 -16.23
CA VAL A 261 -7.17 -12.29 -16.19
C VAL A 261 -7.98 -12.74 -14.98
N SER A 262 -8.17 -11.85 -14.01
CA SER A 262 -8.77 -12.23 -12.71
C SER A 262 -10.24 -12.66 -12.81
N CYS A 263 -10.97 -12.12 -13.79
CA CYS A 263 -12.33 -12.52 -14.17
C CYS A 263 -12.45 -12.40 -15.69
N VAL A 264 -12.72 -13.49 -16.40
CA VAL A 264 -12.97 -13.47 -17.85
C VAL A 264 -14.41 -13.15 -18.20
N ASP A 265 -14.63 -12.69 -19.43
CA ASP A 265 -15.94 -12.57 -20.07
C ASP A 265 -15.89 -13.11 -21.52
N MET A 266 -16.99 -13.02 -22.26
CA MET A 266 -17.07 -13.55 -23.63
C MET A 266 -16.06 -12.93 -24.61
N GLU A 267 -15.53 -11.72 -24.38
CA GLU A 267 -14.51 -11.13 -25.26
C GLU A 267 -13.13 -11.80 -25.08
N HIS A 268 -12.95 -12.49 -23.96
CA HIS A 268 -11.73 -13.23 -23.62
C HIS A 268 -11.68 -14.63 -24.26
N GLY A 269 -12.69 -15.04 -25.02
CA GLY A 269 -12.70 -16.30 -25.75
C GLY A 269 -11.77 -16.31 -26.98
N GLY A 270 -11.25 -17.49 -27.32
CA GLY A 270 -10.61 -17.77 -28.60
C GLY A 270 -9.20 -18.34 -28.51
N THR A 271 -8.41 -18.17 -29.58
CA THR A 271 -7.09 -18.78 -29.72
C THR A 271 -6.00 -17.92 -29.07
N TYR A 272 -5.33 -18.48 -28.05
CA TYR A 272 -4.19 -17.87 -27.37
C TYR A 272 -2.87 -18.56 -27.74
N TRP A 273 -1.80 -17.78 -27.76
CA TRP A 273 -0.42 -18.24 -27.83
C TRP A 273 0.54 -17.17 -27.29
N CYS A 274 1.74 -17.59 -26.89
CA CYS A 274 2.81 -16.69 -26.51
C CYS A 274 3.91 -16.72 -27.57
N HIS A 275 4.27 -15.56 -28.10
CA HIS A 275 5.54 -15.38 -28.79
C HIS A 275 6.62 -15.20 -27.73
N VAL A 276 7.70 -15.97 -27.81
CA VAL A 276 8.85 -15.87 -26.90
C VAL A 276 10.07 -15.52 -27.73
N PHE A 277 10.86 -14.53 -27.31
CA PHE A 277 11.96 -14.02 -28.10
C PHE A 277 13.09 -13.46 -27.24
N ASN A 278 14.29 -13.34 -27.81
CA ASN A 278 15.37 -12.50 -27.28
C ASN A 278 16.00 -11.69 -28.43
N ASP A 279 17.23 -11.20 -28.25
CA ASP A 279 17.97 -10.41 -29.24
C ASP A 279 18.60 -11.25 -30.38
N LYS A 280 18.39 -12.59 -30.39
CA LYS A 280 19.05 -13.54 -31.30
C LYS A 280 18.10 -14.56 -31.93
N GLU A 281 17.09 -15.01 -31.17
CA GLU A 281 16.18 -16.10 -31.54
C GLU A 281 14.75 -15.82 -31.05
N ASP A 282 13.78 -16.37 -31.77
CA ASP A 282 12.35 -16.36 -31.43
C ASP A 282 11.72 -17.75 -31.56
N GLN A 283 10.63 -17.97 -30.83
CA GLN A 283 9.86 -19.22 -30.82
C GLN A 283 8.43 -18.97 -30.35
N ASP A 284 7.45 -19.48 -31.10
CA ASP A 284 6.04 -19.46 -30.70
C ASP A 284 5.69 -20.66 -29.81
N SER A 285 4.81 -20.44 -28.83
CA SER A 285 4.16 -21.53 -28.11
C SER A 285 3.18 -22.29 -29.02
N LYS A 286 2.74 -23.46 -28.56
CA LYS A 286 1.50 -24.06 -29.08
C LYS A 286 0.37 -23.05 -28.98
N LYS A 287 -0.45 -23.00 -30.03
CA LYS A 287 -1.76 -22.32 -30.00
C LYS A 287 -2.73 -23.21 -29.23
N ILE A 288 -3.37 -22.63 -28.22
CA ILE A 288 -4.42 -23.28 -27.43
C ILE A 288 -5.72 -22.50 -27.59
N GLU A 289 -6.83 -23.16 -27.29
CA GLU A 289 -8.15 -22.56 -27.27
C GLU A 289 -8.54 -22.29 -25.83
N VAL A 290 -8.99 -21.05 -25.56
CA VAL A 290 -9.71 -20.69 -24.35
C VAL A 290 -11.17 -20.61 -24.75
N ILE A 291 -11.92 -21.65 -24.40
CA ILE A 291 -13.37 -21.70 -24.64
C ILE A 291 -14.02 -21.02 -23.44
N ILE A 292 -14.83 -20.00 -23.69
CA ILE A 292 -15.65 -19.37 -22.66
C ILE A 292 -17.10 -19.68 -22.98
N GLU A 293 -17.72 -20.48 -22.13
CA GLU A 293 -19.06 -21.01 -22.36
C GLU A 293 -20.12 -20.10 -21.73
N GLU A 294 -21.09 -19.66 -22.53
CA GLU A 294 -22.29 -18.98 -22.03
C GLU A 294 -23.28 -20.04 -21.55
N LEU A 295 -23.82 -19.88 -20.32
CA LEU A 295 -24.58 -20.92 -19.60
C LEU A 295 -26.03 -21.12 -20.11
N SER A 296 -26.25 -21.03 -21.41
CA SER A 296 -27.54 -21.18 -22.09
C SER A 296 -27.80 -22.61 -22.62
N ASP A 297 -26.79 -23.31 -23.14
CA ASP A 297 -27.00 -24.55 -23.91
C ASP A 297 -26.94 -25.86 -23.09
N LEU A 298 -26.50 -25.84 -21.83
CA LEU A 298 -26.43 -27.03 -20.97
C LEU A 298 -27.74 -27.41 -20.24
N GLN A 299 -28.89 -26.86 -20.65
CA GLN A 299 -30.20 -27.16 -20.03
C GLN A 299 -30.80 -28.55 -20.37
N LYS A 300 -30.00 -29.55 -20.77
CA LYS A 300 -30.49 -30.87 -21.23
C LYS A 300 -29.79 -32.13 -20.68
N THR A 301 -29.04 -32.03 -19.59
CA THR A 301 -28.59 -33.21 -18.79
C THR A 301 -28.70 -32.93 -17.29
N ALA A 302 -29.89 -32.52 -16.84
CA ALA A 302 -30.24 -32.34 -15.43
C ALA A 302 -30.93 -33.58 -14.81
N ASP A 303 -30.50 -34.77 -15.23
CA ASP A 303 -30.84 -36.09 -14.70
C ASP A 303 -29.56 -36.93 -14.75
N LEU A 304 -29.21 -37.64 -13.66
CA LEU A 304 -27.96 -38.40 -13.41
C LEU A 304 -26.78 -37.66 -12.72
N GLN A 305 -27.01 -36.96 -11.60
CA GLN A 305 -25.93 -36.78 -10.61
C GLN A 305 -26.38 -36.66 -9.12
N GLU A 306 -27.37 -37.47 -8.71
CA GLU A 306 -27.59 -37.76 -7.28
C GLU A 306 -26.48 -38.67 -6.70
N GLN A 307 -25.29 -38.11 -6.48
CA GLN A 307 -24.30 -38.61 -5.51
C GLN A 307 -23.12 -37.62 -5.36
N PHE A 308 -22.70 -37.38 -4.11
CA PHE A 308 -21.55 -36.55 -3.67
C PHE A 308 -21.66 -35.00 -3.76
N SER A 309 -22.51 -34.39 -2.91
CA SER A 309 -22.09 -33.23 -2.08
C SER A 309 -23.05 -32.96 -0.91
N ASP A 310 -22.75 -33.53 0.27
CA ASP A 310 -23.54 -33.35 1.50
C ASP A 310 -23.03 -32.14 2.34
N ARG A 311 -22.56 -31.08 1.66
CA ARG A 311 -21.97 -29.88 2.28
C ARG A 311 -22.81 -28.64 1.93
N PRO A 312 -23.19 -27.81 2.92
CA PRO A 312 -23.83 -26.53 2.64
C PRO A 312 -22.93 -25.58 1.83
N PHE A 313 -23.55 -24.62 1.18
CA PHE A 313 -22.91 -23.62 0.34
C PHE A 313 -23.55 -22.24 0.55
N ALA A 314 -22.78 -21.20 0.22
CA ALA A 314 -23.26 -19.83 0.09
C ALA A 314 -23.47 -19.47 -1.39
N THR A 315 -24.39 -18.56 -1.72
CA THR A 315 -24.43 -17.95 -3.07
C THR A 315 -23.46 -16.78 -3.21
N ASP A 316 -23.11 -16.13 -2.09
CA ASP A 316 -22.01 -15.17 -1.95
C ASP A 316 -21.62 -15.07 -0.45
N LYS A 317 -20.44 -14.53 -0.12
CA LYS A 317 -19.98 -14.28 1.26
C LYS A 317 -19.62 -12.80 1.42
N VAL A 318 -20.38 -12.06 2.24
CA VAL A 318 -20.26 -10.59 2.40
C VAL A 318 -20.17 -10.21 3.87
N ALA A 319 -19.26 -9.30 4.22
CA ALA A 319 -19.08 -8.84 5.60
C ALA A 319 -18.95 -7.31 5.71
N LEU A 320 -19.62 -6.73 6.71
CA LEU A 320 -19.42 -5.35 7.14
C LEU A 320 -18.80 -5.35 8.55
N LEU A 321 -17.64 -4.71 8.68
CA LEU A 321 -16.89 -4.56 9.93
C LEU A 321 -16.80 -3.07 10.29
N ILE A 322 -17.26 -2.71 11.50
CA ILE A 322 -17.19 -1.33 12.01
C ILE A 322 -16.43 -1.30 13.34
N GLY A 323 -15.42 -0.44 13.45
CA GLY A 323 -14.65 -0.21 14.67
C GLY A 323 -14.70 1.26 15.11
N ASN A 324 -15.49 1.57 16.13
CA ASN A 324 -15.66 2.94 16.65
C ASN A 324 -14.82 3.14 17.93
N MET A 325 -13.94 4.13 17.92
CA MET A 325 -12.93 4.40 18.95
C MET A 325 -12.89 5.86 19.39
N SER A 326 -12.95 6.80 18.44
CA SER A 326 -12.66 8.22 18.61
C SER A 326 -13.92 9.02 18.99
N TYR A 327 -14.66 8.56 20.01
CA TYR A 327 -15.90 9.19 20.45
C TYR A 327 -15.67 10.64 20.91
N TRP A 328 -16.60 11.53 20.55
CA TRP A 328 -16.50 12.96 20.86
C TRP A 328 -16.92 13.30 22.28
N ASN A 329 -17.91 12.56 22.82
CA ASN A 329 -18.56 12.84 24.11
C ASN A 329 -18.43 11.71 25.14
N HIS A 330 -17.67 10.65 24.83
CA HIS A 330 -17.57 9.39 25.59
C HIS A 330 -16.11 8.90 25.66
N PRO A 331 -15.77 7.95 26.54
CA PRO A 331 -14.41 7.41 26.63
C PRO A 331 -13.92 6.82 25.30
N GLN A 332 -12.67 7.08 24.93
CA GLN A 332 -12.07 6.53 23.73
C GLN A 332 -11.61 5.07 23.94
N LEU A 333 -11.60 4.29 22.85
CA LEU A 333 -11.14 2.90 22.80
C LEU A 333 -9.89 2.79 21.90
N LYS A 334 -9.21 1.63 21.90
CA LYS A 334 -7.98 1.41 21.12
C LYS A 334 -7.96 0.09 20.35
N ALA A 335 -8.50 -0.98 20.95
CA ALA A 335 -8.50 -2.31 20.36
C ALA A 335 -9.29 -2.44 19.04
N PRO A 336 -10.44 -1.75 18.81
CA PRO A 336 -11.23 -1.92 17.59
C PRO A 336 -10.47 -1.75 16.26
N MET A 337 -9.40 -0.94 16.23
CA MET A 337 -8.52 -0.84 15.05
C MET A 337 -7.83 -2.17 14.74
N VAL A 338 -7.20 -2.79 15.75
CA VAL A 338 -6.49 -4.06 15.60
C VAL A 338 -7.48 -5.18 15.29
N ASP A 339 -8.61 -5.19 16.00
CA ASP A 339 -9.60 -6.27 15.90
C ASP A 339 -10.32 -6.29 14.55
N VAL A 340 -10.74 -5.12 14.04
CA VAL A 340 -11.29 -5.00 12.69
C VAL A 340 -10.26 -5.39 11.64
N TYR A 341 -8.97 -5.03 11.81
CA TYR A 341 -7.93 -5.34 10.82
C TYR A 341 -7.62 -6.84 10.75
N GLU A 342 -7.44 -7.51 11.89
CA GLU A 342 -7.20 -8.96 11.92
C GLU A 342 -8.44 -9.72 11.41
N LEU A 343 -9.65 -9.38 11.86
CA LEU A 343 -10.87 -10.02 11.38
C LEU A 343 -11.06 -9.82 9.86
N THR A 344 -10.76 -8.63 9.34
CA THR A 344 -10.80 -8.34 7.90
C THR A 344 -9.93 -9.32 7.12
N ASN A 345 -8.71 -9.57 7.60
CA ASN A 345 -7.73 -10.40 6.90
C ASN A 345 -8.02 -11.90 7.06
N LEU A 346 -8.68 -12.33 8.14
CA LEU A 346 -9.15 -13.71 8.31
C LEU A 346 -10.40 -13.99 7.46
N LEU A 347 -11.37 -13.08 7.42
CA LEU A 347 -12.56 -13.23 6.57
C LEU A 347 -12.20 -13.19 5.07
N ARG A 348 -11.20 -12.40 4.66
CA ARG A 348 -10.65 -12.44 3.29
C ARG A 348 -10.02 -13.80 2.93
N GLN A 349 -9.45 -14.54 3.89
CA GLN A 349 -8.97 -15.92 3.68
C GLN A 349 -10.12 -16.94 3.61
N LEU A 350 -11.34 -16.54 3.97
CA LEU A 350 -12.58 -17.31 3.86
C LEU A 350 -13.46 -16.77 2.71
N ASP A 351 -12.86 -16.17 1.69
CA ASP A 351 -13.49 -15.60 0.49
C ASP A 351 -14.56 -14.52 0.74
N PHE A 352 -14.60 -13.88 1.91
CA PHE A 352 -15.57 -12.81 2.16
C PHE A 352 -15.20 -11.52 1.42
N LYS A 353 -16.22 -10.92 0.79
CA LYS A 353 -16.24 -9.52 0.37
C LYS A 353 -16.42 -8.64 1.60
N VAL A 354 -15.31 -8.35 2.27
CA VAL A 354 -15.26 -7.51 3.47
C VAL A 354 -15.27 -6.02 3.10
N VAL A 355 -16.11 -5.22 3.75
CA VAL A 355 -15.97 -3.76 3.88
C VAL A 355 -15.59 -3.49 5.34
N SER A 356 -14.48 -2.79 5.59
CA SER A 356 -14.01 -2.48 6.95
C SER A 356 -13.82 -1.00 7.16
N LEU A 357 -14.44 -0.47 8.22
CA LEU A 357 -14.59 0.96 8.46
C LEU A 357 -14.28 1.32 9.91
N LEU A 358 -13.58 2.43 10.11
CA LEU A 358 -13.30 2.98 11.44
C LEU A 358 -13.99 4.32 11.68
N ASP A 359 -14.31 4.59 12.94
CA ASP A 359 -14.74 5.91 13.45
C ASP A 359 -15.87 6.55 12.63
N LEU A 360 -17.03 5.90 12.64
CA LEU A 360 -18.22 6.30 11.88
C LEU A 360 -19.21 7.11 12.72
N THR A 361 -19.74 8.18 12.12
CA THR A 361 -20.89 8.93 12.64
C THR A 361 -22.22 8.17 12.45
N GLU A 362 -23.31 8.61 13.10
CA GLU A 362 -24.62 7.94 12.99
C GLU A 362 -25.07 7.82 11.52
N SER A 363 -24.92 8.89 10.74
CA SER A 363 -25.26 8.89 9.31
C SER A 363 -24.34 8.00 8.49
N GLU A 364 -23.05 7.96 8.80
CA GLU A 364 -22.09 7.10 8.09
C GLU A 364 -22.33 5.62 8.39
N MET A 365 -22.64 5.26 9.64
CA MET A 365 -23.03 3.90 10.02
C MET A 365 -24.31 3.46 9.32
N ARG A 366 -25.34 4.32 9.23
CA ARG A 366 -26.58 4.02 8.49
C ARG A 366 -26.29 3.78 7.01
N ASN A 367 -25.57 4.69 6.37
CA ASN A 367 -25.25 4.58 4.94
C ASN A 367 -24.35 3.35 4.63
N ALA A 368 -23.43 2.99 5.53
CA ALA A 368 -22.61 1.78 5.40
C ALA A 368 -23.43 0.49 5.54
N VAL A 369 -24.42 0.47 6.46
CA VAL A 369 -25.38 -0.63 6.60
C VAL A 369 -26.28 -0.75 5.37
N ASP A 370 -26.75 0.36 4.80
CA ASP A 370 -27.57 0.35 3.59
C ASP A 370 -26.80 -0.19 2.37
N GLU A 371 -25.54 0.24 2.16
CA GLU A 371 -24.67 -0.32 1.12
C GLU A 371 -24.38 -1.82 1.35
N PHE A 372 -24.18 -2.26 2.60
CA PHE A 372 -24.08 -3.69 2.93
C PHE A 372 -25.38 -4.45 2.61
N LEU A 373 -26.55 -3.91 2.94
CA LEU A 373 -27.85 -4.49 2.61
C LEU A 373 -28.09 -4.56 1.09
N LEU A 374 -27.51 -3.68 0.28
CA LEU A 374 -27.53 -3.79 -1.19
C LEU A 374 -26.69 -4.97 -1.70
N LEU A 375 -25.64 -5.37 -0.97
CA LEU A 375 -24.82 -6.54 -1.29
C LEU A 375 -25.43 -7.88 -0.81
N LEU A 376 -26.55 -7.86 -0.09
CA LEU A 376 -27.24 -9.07 0.38
C LEU A 376 -28.42 -9.47 -0.51
N ASP A 377 -28.55 -10.77 -0.73
CA ASP A 377 -29.48 -11.42 -1.65
C ASP A 377 -29.70 -12.90 -1.23
N ARG A 378 -30.56 -13.61 -1.96
CA ARG A 378 -31.00 -14.97 -1.64
C ARG A 378 -29.83 -15.95 -1.54
N GLY A 379 -29.71 -16.62 -0.39
CA GLY A 379 -28.63 -17.58 -0.10
C GLY A 379 -27.28 -16.96 0.29
N VAL A 380 -27.13 -15.63 0.28
CA VAL A 380 -25.88 -14.95 0.64
C VAL A 380 -25.61 -15.10 2.13
N TYR A 381 -24.35 -15.32 2.51
CA TYR A 381 -23.91 -15.32 3.91
C TYR A 381 -23.51 -13.90 4.29
N GLY A 382 -24.34 -13.25 5.10
CA GLY A 382 -24.10 -11.90 5.60
C GLY A 382 -23.53 -11.92 7.02
N LEU A 383 -22.39 -11.27 7.22
CA LEU A 383 -21.75 -11.10 8.53
C LEU A 383 -21.65 -9.60 8.89
N LEU A 384 -22.14 -9.23 10.08
CA LEU A 384 -21.88 -7.93 10.70
C LEU A 384 -20.97 -8.12 11.92
N TYR A 385 -19.82 -7.45 11.95
CA TYR A 385 -19.01 -7.29 13.15
C TYR A 385 -18.98 -5.83 13.58
N TYR A 386 -19.16 -5.60 14.87
CA TYR A 386 -19.07 -4.28 15.47
C TYR A 386 -18.21 -4.33 16.73
N ALA A 387 -17.22 -3.45 16.80
CA ALA A 387 -16.39 -3.21 17.97
C ALA A 387 -16.51 -1.75 18.41
N GLY A 388 -16.95 -1.53 19.66
CA GLY A 388 -17.18 -0.19 20.18
C GLY A 388 -18.14 -0.13 21.37
N HIS A 389 -18.57 1.09 21.72
CA HIS A 389 -19.60 1.28 22.75
C HIS A 389 -20.94 0.74 22.27
N GLY A 390 -21.68 0.16 23.21
CA GLY A 390 -22.98 -0.44 22.95
C GLY A 390 -23.77 -0.64 24.24
N TYR A 391 -25.06 -0.88 24.09
CA TYR A 391 -25.98 -1.18 25.19
C TYR A 391 -27.09 -2.14 24.74
N GLU A 392 -27.81 -2.72 25.71
CA GLU A 392 -28.94 -3.59 25.43
C GLU A 392 -30.16 -3.23 26.31
N ASN A 393 -31.19 -2.67 25.67
CA ASN A 393 -32.45 -2.32 26.32
C ASN A 393 -33.55 -3.31 25.87
N TYR A 394 -34.17 -3.98 26.84
CA TYR A 394 -35.26 -4.96 26.61
C TYR A 394 -34.91 -6.13 25.67
N GLY A 395 -33.61 -6.45 25.49
CA GLY A 395 -33.13 -7.48 24.57
C GLY A 395 -32.86 -6.98 23.15
N ASN A 396 -33.13 -5.70 22.86
CA ASN A 396 -32.67 -5.01 21.66
C ASN A 396 -31.25 -4.45 21.90
N SER A 397 -30.32 -4.76 21.02
CA SER A 397 -28.90 -4.39 21.12
C SER A 397 -28.63 -3.18 20.23
N PHE A 398 -27.89 -2.19 20.74
CA PHE A 398 -27.65 -0.91 20.05
C PHE A 398 -26.16 -0.61 19.94
N MET A 399 -25.73 -0.31 18.72
CA MET A 399 -24.36 0.16 18.41
C MET A 399 -24.33 1.69 18.51
N VAL A 400 -23.31 2.24 19.19
CA VAL A 400 -23.18 3.68 19.47
C VAL A 400 -22.18 4.33 18.49
N PRO A 401 -22.59 5.35 17.71
CA PRO A 401 -21.71 6.12 16.84
C PRO A 401 -20.70 7.02 17.57
N ILE A 402 -19.64 7.48 16.90
CA ILE A 402 -18.63 8.36 17.53
C ILE A 402 -19.17 9.75 17.91
N ASP A 403 -20.18 10.23 17.18
CA ASP A 403 -20.81 11.54 17.35
C ASP A 403 -21.98 11.54 18.35
N ALA A 404 -22.27 10.38 18.97
CA ALA A 404 -23.37 10.23 19.92
C ALA A 404 -23.28 11.27 21.07
N PRO A 405 -24.37 11.98 21.40
CA PRO A 405 -24.38 12.97 22.49
C PRO A 405 -24.21 12.29 23.85
N ASN A 406 -23.98 13.07 24.90
CA ASN A 406 -23.93 12.55 26.27
C ASN A 406 -24.98 13.27 27.15
N PRO A 407 -26.06 12.60 27.58
CA PRO A 407 -26.44 11.20 27.28
C PRO A 407 -26.98 11.00 25.84
N TYR A 408 -27.01 9.75 25.39
CA TYR A 408 -27.61 9.32 24.11
C TYR A 408 -28.85 8.43 24.31
N ARG A 409 -29.65 8.29 23.25
CA ARG A 409 -30.86 7.43 23.19
C ARG A 409 -30.86 6.53 21.96
N SER A 410 -31.82 5.62 21.86
CA SER A 410 -32.01 4.73 20.69
C SER A 410 -32.11 5.47 19.35
N ALA A 411 -32.65 6.69 19.36
CA ALA A 411 -32.69 7.57 18.20
C ALA A 411 -31.28 7.94 17.65
N ASN A 412 -30.26 8.00 18.51
CA ASN A 412 -28.88 8.33 18.16
C ASN A 412 -28.01 7.10 17.82
N CYS A 413 -28.63 5.93 17.66
CA CYS A 413 -27.94 4.65 17.62
C CYS A 413 -28.51 3.72 16.54
N LEU A 414 -27.80 2.64 16.25
CA LEU A 414 -28.25 1.60 15.32
C LEU A 414 -28.69 0.36 16.09
N CYS A 415 -29.99 0.07 16.05
CA CYS A 415 -30.56 -1.16 16.60
C CYS A 415 -30.25 -2.36 15.70
N VAL A 416 -29.52 -3.35 16.23
CA VAL A 416 -29.05 -4.51 15.46
C VAL A 416 -30.22 -5.38 14.97
N GLN A 417 -31.30 -5.49 15.74
CA GLN A 417 -32.48 -6.27 15.40
C GLN A 417 -33.24 -5.69 14.18
N ASN A 418 -33.16 -4.38 13.94
CA ASN A 418 -33.66 -3.77 12.70
C ASN A 418 -32.82 -4.18 11.49
N ILE A 419 -31.49 -4.22 11.63
CA ILE A 419 -30.58 -4.67 10.57
C ILE A 419 -30.86 -6.14 10.22
N LEU A 420 -31.00 -7.00 11.24
CA LEU A 420 -31.40 -8.40 11.06
C LEU A 420 -32.73 -8.54 10.31
N LYS A 421 -33.75 -7.74 10.64
CA LYS A 421 -35.03 -7.75 9.90
C LYS A 421 -34.82 -7.45 8.40
N LEU A 422 -34.02 -6.43 8.08
CA LEU A 422 -33.70 -6.07 6.70
C LEU A 422 -32.87 -7.16 5.97
N MET A 423 -31.96 -7.85 6.68
CA MET A 423 -31.24 -9.00 6.13
C MET A 423 -32.18 -10.19 5.85
N GLN A 424 -33.17 -10.45 6.71
CA GLN A 424 -34.22 -11.45 6.45
C GLN A 424 -35.15 -11.08 5.29
N GLU A 425 -35.29 -9.81 4.95
CA GLU A 425 -36.00 -9.34 3.77
C GLU A 425 -35.21 -9.56 2.47
N LYS A 426 -33.91 -9.91 2.56
CA LYS A 426 -33.06 -10.32 1.43
C LYS A 426 -32.93 -11.84 1.22
N GLU A 427 -33.63 -12.68 2.00
CA GLU A 427 -33.55 -14.16 1.92
C GLU A 427 -32.12 -14.75 2.03
N THR A 428 -31.22 -14.06 2.74
CA THR A 428 -29.85 -14.50 3.07
C THR A 428 -29.80 -15.96 3.56
N GLY A 429 -28.78 -16.70 3.16
CA GLY A 429 -28.56 -18.10 3.55
C GLY A 429 -28.04 -18.28 4.98
N LEU A 430 -27.26 -17.31 5.48
CA LEU A 430 -26.74 -17.27 6.84
C LEU A 430 -26.67 -15.81 7.32
N ASN A 431 -27.06 -15.57 8.58
CA ASN A 431 -27.00 -14.26 9.23
C ASN A 431 -26.11 -14.36 10.47
N VAL A 432 -24.91 -13.75 10.44
CA VAL A 432 -23.98 -13.76 11.57
C VAL A 432 -23.78 -12.35 12.13
N PHE A 433 -23.99 -12.20 13.44
CA PHE A 433 -23.79 -10.96 14.18
C PHE A 433 -22.75 -11.19 15.27
N LEU A 434 -21.60 -10.52 15.16
CA LEU A 434 -20.49 -10.61 16.11
C LEU A 434 -20.34 -9.25 16.81
N LEU A 435 -20.76 -9.16 18.07
CA LEU A 435 -20.93 -7.89 18.77
C LEU A 435 -19.93 -7.77 19.93
N ASP A 436 -18.85 -7.03 19.67
CA ASP A 436 -17.73 -6.74 20.57
C ASP A 436 -17.96 -5.41 21.30
N MET A 437 -19.00 -5.43 22.14
CA MET A 437 -19.54 -4.25 22.81
C MET A 437 -20.14 -4.60 24.17
N CYS A 438 -20.25 -3.60 25.05
CA CYS A 438 -20.99 -3.72 26.30
C CYS A 438 -22.49 -3.96 26.06
N ARG A 439 -23.14 -4.63 27.02
CA ARG A 439 -24.57 -4.95 26.99
C ARG A 439 -25.29 -4.58 28.29
N LYS A 440 -24.73 -3.61 29.02
CA LYS A 440 -25.41 -2.87 30.09
C LYS A 440 -26.69 -2.19 29.54
N ARG A 441 -27.63 -1.88 30.42
CA ARG A 441 -28.83 -1.10 30.10
C ARG A 441 -28.48 0.39 30.02
N ASN A 442 -29.00 1.11 29.03
CA ASN A 442 -29.01 2.57 29.02
C ASN A 442 -30.23 3.09 29.77
N GLU A 443 -30.03 3.79 30.89
CA GLU A 443 -31.11 4.34 31.72
C GLU A 443 -31.75 5.60 31.12
N TYR A 444 -31.10 6.26 30.16
CA TYR A 444 -31.63 7.46 29.50
C TYR A 444 -32.59 7.15 28.34
N ASP A 445 -32.71 5.88 27.93
CA ASP A 445 -33.51 5.41 26.81
C ASP A 445 -34.71 4.54 27.27
N ASP A 446 -35.78 5.21 27.70
CA ASP A 446 -37.07 4.59 28.09
C ASP A 446 -37.85 3.98 26.90
N THR A 447 -37.24 3.93 25.71
CA THR A 447 -37.91 3.56 24.45
C THR A 447 -38.16 2.06 24.38
N ILE A 448 -39.39 1.62 24.70
CA ILE A 448 -39.81 0.22 24.53
C ILE A 448 -40.07 -0.05 23.04
N LEU A 449 -39.02 -0.45 22.32
CA LEU A 449 -39.08 -0.86 20.92
C LEU A 449 -39.76 -2.23 20.75
N ILE A 450 -41.09 -2.20 20.54
CA ILE A 450 -41.88 -3.33 20.08
C ILE A 450 -41.63 -3.49 18.58
N LEU A 451 -40.64 -4.30 18.21
CA LEU A 451 -40.38 -4.69 16.83
C LEU A 451 -41.35 -5.80 16.39
N ASP A 452 -41.62 -5.88 15.08
CA ASP A 452 -42.36 -7.01 14.51
C ASP A 452 -41.64 -8.33 14.83
N ALA A 453 -42.41 -9.41 15.00
CA ALA A 453 -41.84 -10.74 15.18
C ALA A 453 -40.98 -11.12 13.96
N LEU A 454 -39.68 -11.33 14.19
CA LEU A 454 -38.72 -11.77 13.17
C LEU A 454 -39.20 -13.08 12.52
N LYS A 455 -38.93 -13.25 11.23
CA LYS A 455 -39.28 -14.48 10.51
C LYS A 455 -38.50 -15.65 11.10
N VAL A 456 -39.09 -16.84 11.16
CA VAL A 456 -38.36 -18.05 11.57
C VAL A 456 -37.56 -18.60 10.38
N THR A 457 -36.42 -17.97 10.07
CA THR A 457 -35.52 -18.37 8.97
C THR A 457 -34.52 -19.46 9.36
N ALA A 458 -34.43 -19.82 10.65
CA ALA A 458 -33.61 -20.90 11.19
C ALA A 458 -32.13 -20.88 10.75
N ASN A 459 -31.57 -19.68 10.56
CA ASN A 459 -30.23 -19.43 10.01
C ASN A 459 -29.51 -18.22 10.62
N ILE A 460 -29.89 -17.81 11.84
CA ILE A 460 -29.35 -16.64 12.53
C ILE A 460 -28.42 -17.08 13.66
N VAL A 461 -27.25 -16.44 13.78
CA VAL A 461 -26.27 -16.67 14.85
C VAL A 461 -25.77 -15.33 15.38
N PHE A 462 -25.93 -15.09 16.67
CA PHE A 462 -25.26 -14.03 17.41
C PHE A 462 -24.13 -14.63 18.26
N GLY A 463 -22.93 -14.05 18.14
CA GLY A 463 -21.85 -14.19 19.11
C GLY A 463 -21.65 -12.84 19.80
N TYR A 464 -22.10 -12.72 21.05
CA TYR A 464 -21.87 -11.53 21.86
C TYR A 464 -20.59 -11.71 22.69
N ALA A 465 -19.68 -10.73 22.64
CA ALA A 465 -18.44 -10.74 23.41
C ALA A 465 -18.65 -10.79 24.93
N THR A 466 -19.84 -10.41 25.40
CA THR A 466 -20.22 -10.42 26.82
C THR A 466 -21.69 -10.80 27.01
N CYS A 467 -22.06 -11.24 28.22
CA CYS A 467 -23.44 -11.58 28.60
C CYS A 467 -24.35 -10.34 28.67
N GLN A 468 -25.66 -10.53 28.58
CA GLN A 468 -26.63 -9.46 28.81
C GLN A 468 -26.45 -8.82 30.20
N GLY A 469 -26.37 -7.48 30.24
CA GLY A 469 -26.10 -6.70 31.46
C GLY A 469 -24.62 -6.49 31.80
N ALA A 470 -23.69 -7.15 31.10
CA ALA A 470 -22.25 -7.11 31.39
C ALA A 470 -21.46 -6.21 30.40
N GLU A 471 -20.14 -6.16 30.60
CA GLU A 471 -19.19 -5.35 29.83
C GLU A 471 -18.24 -6.20 28.99
N ALA A 472 -17.75 -5.65 27.89
CA ALA A 472 -16.66 -6.19 27.10
C ALA A 472 -15.41 -5.32 27.32
N PHE A 473 -14.23 -5.95 27.41
CA PHE A 473 -13.00 -5.29 27.84
C PHE A 473 -11.89 -5.31 26.78
N GLU A 474 -11.10 -4.23 26.73
CA GLU A 474 -9.82 -4.13 26.03
C GLU A 474 -8.65 -3.97 27.03
N ILE A 475 -7.44 -4.37 26.64
CA ILE A 475 -6.25 -4.35 27.51
C ILE A 475 -5.47 -3.04 27.31
N GLN A 476 -5.82 -2.01 28.09
CA GLN A 476 -5.33 -0.63 27.93
C GLN A 476 -3.79 -0.44 27.90
N GLN A 477 -3.03 -1.36 28.49
CA GLN A 477 -1.56 -1.27 28.63
C GLN A 477 -0.77 -1.78 27.41
N LEU A 478 -1.38 -2.55 26.49
CA LEU A 478 -0.70 -3.14 25.35
C LEU A 478 -1.20 -2.50 24.05
N GLY A 479 -0.48 -1.50 23.56
CA GLY A 479 -0.97 -0.57 22.52
C GLY A 479 -1.37 -1.16 21.16
N LEU A 480 -1.02 -2.42 20.86
CA LEU A 480 -1.45 -3.17 19.68
C LEU A 480 -1.96 -4.57 20.04
N ALA A 481 -2.55 -4.73 21.22
CA ALA A 481 -3.27 -5.95 21.60
C ALA A 481 -4.73 -5.89 21.15
N ASN A 482 -5.28 -7.07 20.88
CA ASN A 482 -6.70 -7.28 20.63
C ASN A 482 -7.58 -7.00 21.85
N GLY A 483 -8.86 -6.74 21.59
CA GLY A 483 -9.95 -6.93 22.53
C GLY A 483 -10.07 -8.39 22.94
N ILE A 484 -10.65 -8.65 24.11
CA ILE A 484 -10.66 -10.01 24.69
C ILE A 484 -11.37 -11.02 23.78
N PHE A 485 -12.46 -10.65 23.11
CA PHE A 485 -13.20 -11.56 22.23
C PHE A 485 -12.38 -11.90 20.98
N MET A 486 -11.88 -10.89 20.26
CA MET A 486 -11.07 -11.12 19.06
C MET A 486 -9.82 -11.95 19.33
N LYS A 487 -9.16 -11.74 20.47
CA LYS A 487 -7.99 -12.52 20.93
C LYS A 487 -8.22 -14.04 20.90
N PHE A 488 -9.43 -14.52 21.18
CA PHE A 488 -9.77 -15.94 21.14
C PHE A 488 -10.47 -16.34 19.83
N LEU A 489 -11.30 -15.46 19.27
CA LEU A 489 -12.00 -15.71 18.00
C LEU A 489 -11.02 -15.95 16.85
N LYS A 490 -9.93 -15.17 16.78
CA LYS A 490 -9.00 -15.20 15.65
C LYS A 490 -8.25 -16.53 15.47
N GLU A 491 -7.97 -17.21 16.58
CA GLU A 491 -7.29 -18.51 16.59
C GLU A 491 -8.21 -19.64 16.08
N ARG A 492 -9.53 -19.42 16.06
CA ARG A 492 -10.55 -20.42 15.70
C ARG A 492 -11.30 -20.14 14.40
N LEU A 493 -11.31 -18.90 13.91
CA LEU A 493 -12.19 -18.46 12.81
C LEU A 493 -12.00 -19.24 11.50
N LEU A 494 -10.78 -19.74 11.22
CA LEU A 494 -10.45 -20.48 10.01
C LEU A 494 -10.76 -21.99 10.08
N GLU A 495 -11.30 -22.50 11.18
CA GLU A 495 -11.63 -23.93 11.33
C GLU A 495 -12.89 -24.31 10.52
N ASP A 496 -12.85 -25.44 9.80
CA ASP A 496 -13.98 -25.95 9.00
C ASP A 496 -15.07 -26.59 9.88
N LYS A 497 -15.73 -25.76 10.69
CA LYS A 497 -16.77 -26.13 11.66
C LYS A 497 -18.02 -25.28 11.49
N LYS A 498 -19.18 -25.86 11.83
CA LYS A 498 -20.44 -25.12 11.95
C LYS A 498 -20.19 -23.93 12.89
N ILE A 499 -20.56 -22.71 12.48
CA ILE A 499 -20.20 -21.48 13.20
C ILE A 499 -20.65 -21.46 14.67
N THR A 500 -21.74 -22.16 15.02
CA THR A 500 -22.17 -22.31 16.42
C THR A 500 -21.20 -23.12 17.28
N VAL A 501 -20.54 -24.13 16.71
CA VAL A 501 -19.55 -24.98 17.42
C VAL A 501 -18.22 -24.25 17.53
N LEU A 502 -17.82 -23.53 16.48
CA LEU A 502 -16.64 -22.66 16.48
C LEU A 502 -16.75 -21.60 17.60
N LEU A 503 -17.90 -20.93 17.73
CA LEU A 503 -18.14 -19.96 18.80
C LEU A 503 -18.21 -20.61 20.19
N ASP A 504 -18.68 -21.85 20.32
CA ASP A 504 -18.72 -22.59 21.59
C ASP A 504 -17.29 -22.90 22.09
N GLU A 505 -16.39 -23.31 21.19
CA GLU A 505 -14.97 -23.50 21.51
C GLU A 505 -14.27 -22.16 21.85
N VAL A 506 -14.65 -21.05 21.21
CA VAL A 506 -14.19 -19.69 21.61
C VAL A 506 -14.72 -19.31 23.00
N ALA A 507 -15.94 -19.72 23.36
CA ALA A 507 -16.50 -19.50 24.70
C ALA A 507 -15.72 -20.29 25.77
N GLU A 508 -15.37 -21.55 25.49
CA GLU A 508 -14.49 -22.33 26.37
C GLU A 508 -13.11 -21.68 26.54
N ASP A 509 -12.48 -21.27 25.43
CA ASP A 509 -11.13 -20.70 25.45
C ASP A 509 -11.08 -19.35 26.18
N MET A 510 -12.10 -18.51 25.99
CA MET A 510 -12.25 -17.29 26.78
C MET A 510 -12.59 -17.57 28.25
N GLY A 511 -13.34 -18.63 28.55
CA GLY A 511 -13.62 -19.11 29.91
C GLY A 511 -12.38 -19.60 30.69
N LYS A 512 -11.31 -19.97 29.98
CA LYS A 512 -9.99 -20.30 30.55
C LYS A 512 -9.19 -19.04 30.92
N CYS A 513 -9.60 -17.84 30.49
CA CYS A 513 -8.90 -16.59 30.76
C CYS A 513 -9.09 -16.07 32.19
N HIS A 514 -8.00 -15.87 32.93
CA HIS A 514 -8.08 -15.36 34.31
C HIS A 514 -8.46 -13.88 34.41
N LEU A 515 -8.14 -13.05 33.40
CA LEU A 515 -8.38 -11.59 33.45
C LEU A 515 -9.87 -11.23 33.41
N THR A 516 -10.67 -12.03 32.71
CA THR A 516 -12.11 -11.77 32.47
C THR A 516 -13.04 -12.68 33.25
N LYS A 517 -12.51 -13.62 34.03
CA LYS A 517 -13.29 -14.58 34.82
C LYS A 517 -14.27 -13.87 35.76
N GLY A 518 -15.58 -14.01 35.48
CA GLY A 518 -16.66 -13.36 36.23
C GLY A 518 -16.96 -11.90 35.84
N LYS A 519 -16.24 -11.33 34.87
CA LYS A 519 -16.46 -9.99 34.29
C LYS A 519 -17.02 -10.04 32.87
N GLN A 520 -16.49 -10.93 32.03
CA GLN A 520 -16.88 -11.09 30.62
C GLN A 520 -16.88 -12.58 30.25
N ALA A 521 -17.97 -13.04 29.63
CA ALA A 521 -18.15 -14.40 29.11
C ALA A 521 -18.97 -14.33 27.81
N LEU A 522 -18.67 -15.17 26.83
CA LEU A 522 -19.30 -15.12 25.51
C LEU A 522 -20.72 -15.68 25.58
N GLU A 523 -21.70 -14.93 25.06
CA GLU A 523 -23.08 -15.42 24.94
C GLU A 523 -23.39 -15.74 23.47
N ILE A 524 -23.83 -16.98 23.20
CA ILE A 524 -24.24 -17.42 21.88
C ILE A 524 -25.77 -17.48 21.84
N ARG A 525 -26.41 -16.78 20.90
CA ARG A 525 -27.84 -16.96 20.60
C ARG A 525 -27.98 -17.42 19.15
N SER A 526 -28.50 -18.63 18.94
CA SER A 526 -28.58 -19.24 17.61
C SER A 526 -29.95 -19.85 17.32
N SER A 527 -30.38 -19.68 16.08
CA SER A 527 -31.48 -20.44 15.46
C SER A 527 -30.99 -21.31 14.29
N LEU A 528 -29.68 -21.33 14.01
CA LEU A 528 -29.10 -22.02 12.86
C LEU A 528 -29.30 -23.54 12.97
N SER A 529 -30.22 -24.05 12.16
CA SER A 529 -30.54 -25.48 12.05
C SER A 529 -29.46 -26.23 11.27
N GLU A 530 -29.22 -25.85 10.02
CA GLU A 530 -28.28 -26.45 9.08
C GLU A 530 -26.80 -26.40 9.55
N LYS A 531 -25.92 -27.19 8.90
CA LYS A 531 -24.50 -27.32 9.27
C LYS A 531 -23.59 -26.24 8.66
N ARG A 532 -24.08 -25.00 8.53
CA ARG A 532 -23.38 -23.91 7.81
C ARG A 532 -22.14 -23.40 8.56
N ALA A 533 -21.06 -23.15 7.82
CA ALA A 533 -19.75 -22.73 8.29
C ALA A 533 -19.24 -21.50 7.50
N LEU A 534 -18.35 -20.70 8.07
CA LEU A 534 -17.76 -19.56 7.34
C LEU A 534 -16.83 -20.02 6.18
N SER A 535 -16.30 -21.23 6.32
CA SER A 535 -15.53 -22.02 5.36
C SER A 535 -16.37 -22.71 4.27
N ASP A 536 -17.70 -22.55 4.26
CA ASP A 536 -18.54 -23.11 3.19
C ASP A 536 -18.13 -22.53 1.82
N PRO A 537 -18.13 -23.35 0.76
CA PRO A 537 -17.82 -22.89 -0.58
C PRO A 537 -18.90 -21.95 -1.12
N ILE A 538 -18.51 -21.01 -1.99
CA ILE A 538 -19.45 -20.23 -2.78
C ILE A 538 -19.88 -21.09 -3.97
N GLN A 539 -21.12 -21.57 -3.98
CA GLN A 539 -21.67 -22.21 -5.17
C GLN A 539 -22.12 -21.13 -6.15
N GLN A 540 -21.37 -20.99 -7.25
CA GLN A 540 -21.75 -20.16 -8.37
C GLN A 540 -23.06 -20.69 -8.99
N THR A 541 -24.18 -20.13 -8.55
CA THR A 541 -25.45 -20.22 -9.27
C THR A 541 -25.45 -19.18 -10.38
N ILE A 542 -26.11 -19.52 -11.50
CA ILE A 542 -26.11 -18.78 -12.78
C ILE A 542 -26.04 -17.26 -12.57
N SER A 543 -25.05 -16.61 -13.19
CA SER A 543 -24.76 -15.18 -13.04
C SER A 543 -25.99 -14.31 -13.31
N SER A 544 -26.66 -13.89 -12.23
CA SER A 544 -27.70 -12.86 -12.33
C SER A 544 -27.04 -11.49 -12.46
N ALA A 545 -27.75 -10.56 -13.10
CA ALA A 545 -27.29 -9.17 -13.18
C ALA A 545 -27.08 -8.54 -11.79
N GLU A 546 -27.77 -9.03 -10.75
CA GLU A 546 -27.54 -8.61 -9.37
C GLU A 546 -26.19 -9.08 -8.84
N SER A 547 -25.76 -10.31 -9.14
CA SER A 547 -24.44 -10.83 -8.76
C SER A 547 -23.30 -10.01 -9.38
N MET A 548 -23.40 -9.70 -10.68
CA MET A 548 -22.44 -8.83 -11.36
C MET A 548 -22.42 -7.41 -10.79
N ALA A 549 -23.60 -6.86 -10.46
CA ALA A 549 -23.72 -5.55 -9.82
C ALA A 549 -23.07 -5.52 -8.42
N ARG A 550 -23.29 -6.55 -7.59
CA ARG A 550 -22.65 -6.70 -6.27
C ARG A 550 -21.13 -6.71 -6.37
N ASN A 551 -20.58 -7.54 -7.26
CA ASN A 551 -19.13 -7.63 -7.48
C ASN A 551 -18.54 -6.26 -7.89
N LEU A 552 -19.19 -5.58 -8.83
CA LEU A 552 -18.75 -4.26 -9.31
C LEU A 552 -18.89 -3.17 -8.24
N GLN A 553 -19.90 -3.24 -7.36
CA GLN A 553 -20.11 -2.30 -6.26
C GLN A 553 -19.07 -2.49 -5.14
N TRP A 554 -18.80 -3.73 -4.74
CA TRP A 554 -17.75 -4.03 -3.75
C TRP A 554 -16.33 -3.72 -4.26
N ALA A 555 -16.03 -4.02 -5.53
CA ALA A 555 -14.73 -3.73 -6.14
C ALA A 555 -14.43 -2.22 -6.17
N LYS A 556 -15.42 -1.39 -6.53
CA LYS A 556 -15.31 0.08 -6.49
C LYS A 556 -14.94 0.63 -5.11
N ALA A 557 -15.38 -0.01 -4.03
CA ALA A 557 -15.09 0.40 -2.66
C ALA A 557 -13.66 0.07 -2.19
N HIS A 558 -12.89 -0.69 -2.98
CA HIS A 558 -11.55 -1.19 -2.63
C HIS A 558 -10.46 -0.82 -3.65
N GLU A 559 -10.80 -0.01 -4.64
CA GLU A 559 -9.89 0.45 -5.69
C GLU A 559 -8.96 1.55 -5.14
N LEU A 560 -7.67 1.24 -5.02
CA LEU A 560 -6.61 2.20 -4.71
C LEU A 560 -6.19 2.98 -5.97
N PRO A 561 -5.79 4.26 -5.86
CA PRO A 561 -5.14 4.97 -6.95
C PRO A 561 -3.80 4.34 -7.35
N GLU A 562 -3.47 4.37 -8.63
CA GLU A 562 -2.18 3.90 -9.13
C GLU A 562 -1.01 4.74 -8.58
N SER A 563 0.14 4.10 -8.35
CA SER A 563 1.36 4.81 -7.97
C SER A 563 1.92 5.60 -9.17
N MET A 564 2.24 6.87 -8.96
CA MET A 564 2.58 7.82 -10.02
C MET A 564 3.94 8.50 -9.79
N TYR A 565 4.54 8.99 -10.88
CA TYR A 565 5.82 9.69 -10.87
C TYR A 565 5.65 11.13 -11.35
N LEU A 566 5.99 12.08 -10.47
CA LEU A 566 5.86 13.51 -10.69
C LEU A 566 7.22 14.11 -11.03
N GLU A 567 7.45 14.48 -12.29
CA GLU A 567 8.64 15.22 -12.73
C GLU A 567 8.44 16.74 -12.65
N PHE A 568 9.29 17.42 -11.89
CA PHE A 568 9.27 18.87 -11.67
C PHE A 568 10.19 19.60 -12.66
N LYS A 569 9.99 20.90 -12.89
CA LYS A 569 10.72 21.65 -13.93
C LYS A 569 12.22 21.71 -13.64
N CYS A 570 12.59 21.73 -12.36
CA CYS A 570 13.96 21.63 -11.88
C CYS A 570 14.62 20.25 -12.11
N GLY A 571 13.91 19.27 -12.70
CA GLY A 571 14.42 17.94 -13.07
C GLY A 571 14.35 16.88 -11.96
N VAL A 572 13.82 17.23 -10.79
CA VAL A 572 13.51 16.29 -9.70
C VAL A 572 12.34 15.40 -10.10
N GLN A 573 12.40 14.11 -9.78
CA GLN A 573 11.25 13.21 -9.86
C GLN A 573 10.90 12.68 -8.47
N ILE A 574 9.61 12.73 -8.14
CA ILE A 574 9.03 12.19 -6.90
C ILE A 574 8.09 11.04 -7.26
N GLN A 575 8.29 9.88 -6.63
CA GLN A 575 7.29 8.82 -6.57
C GLN A 575 6.24 9.19 -5.51
N LEU A 576 4.98 9.08 -5.88
CA LEU A 576 3.81 9.21 -5.04
C LEU A 576 3.05 7.88 -5.10
N GLY A 577 2.81 7.27 -3.94
CA GLY A 577 2.15 5.96 -3.85
C GLY A 577 1.12 5.91 -2.73
N PHE A 578 0.29 4.86 -2.78
CA PHE A 578 -0.91 4.70 -1.98
C PHE A 578 -0.99 3.30 -1.37
N ALA A 579 -1.56 3.19 -0.17
CA ALA A 579 -1.87 1.91 0.48
C ALA A 579 -3.18 2.04 1.28
N ALA A 580 -3.96 0.97 1.40
CA ALA A 580 -5.16 0.93 2.24
C ALA A 580 -4.83 0.27 3.59
N GLU A 581 -5.27 0.88 4.69
CA GLU A 581 -5.29 0.25 6.01
C GLU A 581 -6.69 -0.32 6.31
N PHE A 582 -7.73 0.43 5.91
CA PHE A 582 -9.17 0.07 5.98
C PHE A 582 -9.90 0.64 4.76
N SER A 583 -11.15 0.26 4.49
CA SER A 583 -11.92 0.80 3.35
C SER A 583 -12.13 2.32 3.42
N ASN A 584 -12.06 2.94 4.60
CA ASN A 584 -12.06 4.41 4.77
C ASN A 584 -10.70 5.03 5.17
N VAL A 585 -9.62 4.24 5.26
CA VAL A 585 -8.31 4.71 5.70
C VAL A 585 -7.24 4.41 4.65
N MET A 586 -6.68 5.45 4.05
CA MET A 586 -5.61 5.35 3.05
C MET A 586 -4.36 6.09 3.52
N ILE A 587 -3.19 5.56 3.19
CA ILE A 587 -1.89 6.17 3.44
C ILE A 587 -1.29 6.61 2.12
N ILE A 588 -0.92 7.89 2.05
CA ILE A 588 -0.13 8.47 0.97
C ILE A 588 1.34 8.43 1.40
N TYR A 589 2.22 8.01 0.49
CA TYR A 589 3.66 8.08 0.71
C TYR A 589 4.42 8.71 -0.46
N THR A 590 5.39 9.57 -0.16
CA THR A 590 6.23 10.27 -1.15
C THR A 590 7.72 9.97 -0.98
N ARG A 591 8.42 9.72 -2.09
CA ARG A 591 9.88 9.62 -2.13
C ARG A 591 10.46 10.34 -3.34
N ILE A 592 11.53 11.12 -3.13
CA ILE A 592 12.37 11.65 -4.21
C ILE A 592 13.17 10.49 -4.83
N VAL A 593 12.92 10.17 -6.09
CA VAL A 593 13.58 9.06 -6.81
C VAL A 593 14.71 9.54 -7.75
N LYS A 594 14.69 10.81 -8.16
CA LYS A 594 15.73 11.46 -8.97
C LYS A 594 15.95 12.87 -8.44
N LYS A 595 17.21 13.21 -8.11
CA LYS A 595 17.66 14.56 -7.78
C LYS A 595 18.82 14.93 -8.72
N PRO A 596 18.66 15.94 -9.59
CA PRO A 596 19.76 16.44 -10.43
C PRO A 596 20.98 16.88 -9.60
N PRO A 597 22.20 16.78 -10.15
CA PRO A 597 23.43 17.15 -9.45
C PRO A 597 23.54 18.67 -9.20
N GLU A 598 22.80 19.47 -9.97
CA GLU A 598 22.68 20.92 -9.83
C GLU A 598 21.92 21.35 -8.57
N ILE A 599 21.10 20.46 -7.98
CA ILE A 599 20.33 20.77 -6.77
C ILE A 599 21.10 20.26 -5.56
N LEU A 600 21.34 21.13 -4.58
CA LEU A 600 22.06 20.79 -3.34
C LEU A 600 21.14 19.97 -2.41
N VAL A 601 20.13 20.63 -1.85
CA VAL A 601 19.10 20.06 -0.99
C VAL A 601 17.75 20.10 -1.71
N CYS A 602 16.91 19.10 -1.48
CA CYS A 602 15.49 19.19 -1.83
C CYS A 602 14.63 18.36 -0.88
N ARG A 603 13.40 18.82 -0.61
CA ARG A 603 12.40 18.19 0.25
C ARG A 603 11.04 18.19 -0.45
N ALA A 604 10.39 17.05 -0.49
CA ALA A 604 9.05 16.87 -1.05
C ALA A 604 8.05 16.63 0.10
N TYR A 605 6.86 17.21 0.02
CA TYR A 605 5.79 17.01 1.01
C TYR A 605 4.41 17.23 0.39
N VAL A 606 3.36 16.66 1.01
CA VAL A 606 1.96 16.82 0.61
C VAL A 606 1.24 17.83 1.51
N THR A 607 0.35 18.63 0.94
CA THR A 607 -0.41 19.70 1.61
C THR A 607 -1.71 19.98 0.84
N ASP A 608 -2.53 20.92 1.32
CA ASP A 608 -3.71 21.45 0.64
C ASP A 608 -4.79 20.36 0.41
N PHE A 609 -4.94 19.44 1.36
CA PHE A 609 -5.98 18.41 1.36
C PHE A 609 -7.40 19.00 1.50
N PRO A 610 -8.45 18.30 1.02
CA PRO A 610 -9.83 18.75 1.16
C PRO A 610 -10.24 18.88 2.64
N LEU A 611 -10.85 20.00 3.01
CA LEU A 611 -11.23 20.32 4.39
C LEU A 611 -12.17 19.28 5.02
N ASP A 612 -12.96 18.56 4.21
CA ASP A 612 -13.81 17.45 4.66
C ASP A 612 -13.04 16.30 5.35
N LEU A 613 -11.74 16.14 5.08
CA LEU A 613 -10.91 15.07 5.63
C LEU A 613 -10.26 15.40 6.99
N ASP A 614 -10.31 16.67 7.44
CA ASP A 614 -9.76 17.16 8.71
C ASP A 614 -8.31 16.69 9.03
N VAL A 615 -7.42 16.78 8.03
CA VAL A 615 -6.03 16.32 8.13
C VAL A 615 -5.19 17.36 8.89
N ASP A 616 -4.78 17.09 10.14
CA ASP A 616 -3.82 17.96 10.86
C ASP A 616 -2.48 18.00 10.10
N PRO A 617 -2.02 19.18 9.63
CA PRO A 617 -0.74 19.31 8.93
C PRO A 617 0.49 18.89 9.76
N LYS A 618 0.38 18.80 11.10
CA LYS A 618 1.42 18.26 11.99
C LYS A 618 1.53 16.74 11.89
N GLU A 619 0.41 16.06 11.60
CA GLU A 619 0.31 14.60 11.54
C GLU A 619 0.54 14.03 10.13
N ALA A 620 0.62 14.92 9.13
CA ALA A 620 1.10 14.64 7.79
C ALA A 620 2.65 14.64 7.68
N ASN A 621 3.15 14.08 6.59
CA ASN A 621 4.56 14.13 6.14
C ASN A 621 5.60 13.57 7.13
N LYS A 622 5.24 12.55 7.91
CA LYS A 622 6.10 11.92 8.92
C LYS A 622 7.20 11.05 8.33
N GLY A 623 8.26 10.79 9.11
CA GLY A 623 9.39 9.95 8.72
C GLY A 623 9.13 8.44 8.84
N THR A 624 8.14 8.02 9.63
CA THR A 624 7.63 6.63 9.66
C THR A 624 6.09 6.57 9.60
N PRO A 625 5.48 5.42 9.25
CA PRO A 625 4.03 5.28 9.28
C PRO A 625 3.45 5.33 10.70
N GLU A 626 4.17 4.81 11.69
CA GLU A 626 3.74 4.78 13.10
C GLU A 626 3.57 6.19 13.68
N GLU A 627 4.41 7.15 13.24
CA GLU A 627 4.28 8.57 13.56
C GLU A 627 2.99 9.20 13.01
N THR A 628 2.31 8.58 12.02
CA THR A 628 0.99 9.03 11.51
C THR A 628 -0.20 8.31 12.18
N GLY A 629 0.06 7.45 13.17
CA GLY A 629 -0.94 6.54 13.73
C GLY A 629 -1.29 5.33 12.85
N SER A 630 -0.46 5.03 11.84
CA SER A 630 -0.56 3.82 11.01
C SER A 630 0.38 2.75 11.56
N TYR A 631 -0.16 1.78 12.30
CA TYR A 631 0.63 0.72 12.94
C TYR A 631 0.53 -0.64 12.23
N LEU A 632 -0.49 -0.83 11.38
CA LEU A 632 -0.88 -2.16 10.92
C LEU A 632 -0.20 -2.56 9.60
N VAL A 633 -0.05 -1.60 8.69
CA VAL A 633 0.54 -1.79 7.34
C VAL A 633 1.98 -1.25 7.22
N SER A 634 2.61 -0.83 8.33
CA SER A 634 3.93 -0.18 8.30
C SER A 634 5.07 -1.09 7.82
N LYS A 635 4.87 -2.42 7.88
CA LYS A 635 5.80 -3.45 7.41
C LYS A 635 5.85 -3.55 5.88
N ASP A 636 4.72 -3.29 5.23
CA ASP A 636 4.51 -3.45 3.79
C ASP A 636 4.82 -2.16 3.01
N LEU A 637 4.86 -1.02 3.71
CA LEU A 637 5.15 0.29 3.15
C LEU A 637 6.62 0.48 2.74
N PRO A 638 6.93 1.14 1.60
CA PRO A 638 8.31 1.36 1.17
C PRO A 638 9.08 2.32 2.10
N LYS A 639 10.08 1.80 2.83
CA LYS A 639 10.94 2.57 3.76
C LYS A 639 11.61 3.80 3.11
N HIS A 640 11.98 4.80 3.92
CA HIS A 640 12.55 6.07 3.44
C HIS A 640 11.62 6.85 2.49
N CYS A 641 10.35 6.94 2.86
CA CYS A 641 9.38 7.89 2.31
C CYS A 641 8.97 8.88 3.42
N LEU A 642 8.26 9.95 3.05
CA LEU A 642 7.38 10.63 4.00
C LEU A 642 5.96 10.07 3.87
N TYR A 643 5.23 9.96 4.98
CA TYR A 643 3.90 9.34 5.05
C TYR A 643 2.84 10.33 5.54
N THR A 644 1.62 10.20 5.04
CA THR A 644 0.43 10.93 5.51
C THR A 644 -0.76 9.98 5.53
N ARG A 645 -1.46 9.88 6.67
CA ARG A 645 -2.63 9.02 6.86
C ARG A 645 -3.92 9.82 6.69
N LEU A 646 -4.78 9.38 5.79
CA LEU A 646 -6.12 9.92 5.55
C LEU A 646 -7.14 8.96 6.15
N SER A 647 -7.58 9.23 7.38
CA SER A 647 -8.42 8.31 8.18
C SER A 647 -9.93 8.45 7.98
N SER A 648 -10.37 9.50 7.29
CA SER A 648 -11.80 9.85 7.13
C SER A 648 -12.22 9.88 5.65
N LEU A 649 -11.82 8.92 4.80
CA LEU A 649 -12.23 8.94 3.38
C LEU A 649 -13.74 8.83 3.20
N GLN A 650 -14.48 8.29 4.18
CA GLN A 650 -15.94 8.32 4.20
C GLN A 650 -16.54 9.71 4.46
N LYS A 651 -15.71 10.77 4.57
CA LYS A 651 -16.09 12.19 4.65
C LYS A 651 -15.94 12.96 3.32
N LEU A 652 -15.28 12.37 2.32
CA LEU A 652 -14.90 13.02 1.07
C LEU A 652 -16.09 13.18 0.08
N LYS A 653 -16.61 14.40 -0.03
CA LYS A 653 -17.73 14.73 -0.93
C LYS A 653 -17.33 14.84 -2.40
N GLU A 654 -16.16 15.41 -2.68
CA GLU A 654 -15.65 15.68 -4.04
C GLU A 654 -14.50 14.75 -4.42
N HIS A 655 -13.69 15.09 -5.43
CA HIS A 655 -12.45 14.37 -5.72
C HIS A 655 -11.40 14.66 -4.63
N LEU A 656 -10.55 13.67 -4.32
CA LEU A 656 -9.34 13.88 -3.55
C LEU A 656 -8.33 14.62 -4.42
N ILE A 657 -8.26 15.94 -4.20
CA ILE A 657 -7.30 16.86 -4.79
C ILE A 657 -6.38 17.35 -3.68
N PHE A 658 -5.07 17.33 -3.90
CA PHE A 658 -4.06 17.81 -2.95
C PHE A 658 -2.79 18.26 -3.68
N THR A 659 -1.95 19.06 -3.03
CA THR A 659 -0.70 19.57 -3.60
C THR A 659 0.49 18.73 -3.14
N VAL A 660 1.35 18.34 -4.08
CA VAL A 660 2.75 17.94 -3.80
C VAL A 660 3.63 19.16 -3.98
N CYS A 661 4.23 19.63 -2.89
CA CYS A 661 5.21 20.72 -2.87
C CYS A 661 6.63 20.16 -2.88
N LEU A 662 7.53 20.88 -3.57
CA LEU A 662 8.95 20.60 -3.65
C LEU A 662 9.71 21.88 -3.30
N HIS A 663 10.38 21.89 -2.14
CA HIS A 663 11.36 22.90 -1.78
C HIS A 663 12.77 22.44 -2.19
N TYR A 664 13.57 23.31 -2.81
CA TYR A 664 14.91 22.95 -3.28
C TYR A 664 15.88 24.14 -3.35
N GLU A 665 17.18 23.84 -3.33
CA GLU A 665 18.28 24.82 -3.25
C GLU A 665 19.32 24.58 -4.35
N TYR A 666 19.81 25.65 -4.98
CA TYR A 666 20.92 25.61 -5.95
C TYR A 666 22.23 26.07 -5.30
N PRO A 667 23.39 25.44 -5.58
CA PRO A 667 24.69 25.91 -5.11
C PRO A 667 24.97 27.37 -5.46
N GLY A 668 25.16 28.21 -4.45
CA GLY A 668 25.45 29.64 -4.61
C GLY A 668 24.23 30.55 -4.73
N ILE A 669 23.01 30.03 -4.55
CA ILE A 669 21.78 30.82 -4.39
C ILE A 669 21.30 30.63 -2.94
N GLU A 670 21.09 31.74 -2.21
CA GLU A 670 20.59 31.70 -0.82
C GLU A 670 19.07 31.52 -0.74
N ASP A 671 18.35 31.90 -1.81
CA ASP A 671 16.90 31.72 -1.93
C ASP A 671 16.51 30.24 -2.10
N THR A 672 15.56 29.79 -1.28
CA THR A 672 14.91 28.48 -1.43
C THR A 672 13.81 28.56 -2.49
N MET A 673 13.84 27.63 -3.45
CA MET A 673 12.86 27.56 -4.55
C MET A 673 11.69 26.65 -4.17
N ASP A 674 10.47 27.04 -4.54
CA ASP A 674 9.22 26.28 -4.38
C ASP A 674 8.65 25.95 -5.77
N GLU A 675 8.48 24.65 -6.07
CA GLU A 675 7.58 24.19 -7.13
C GLU A 675 6.43 23.36 -6.54
N ARG A 676 5.22 23.57 -7.07
CA ARG A 676 4.01 22.88 -6.64
C ARG A 676 3.34 22.14 -7.79
N LYS A 677 2.78 20.97 -7.50
CA LYS A 677 1.90 20.22 -8.40
C LYS A 677 0.65 19.76 -7.69
N GLU A 678 -0.49 20.20 -8.16
CA GLU A 678 -1.80 19.63 -7.81
C GLU A 678 -1.91 18.20 -8.36
N VAL A 679 -2.48 17.29 -7.57
CA VAL A 679 -2.73 15.89 -7.91
C VAL A 679 -4.19 15.58 -7.60
N ASN A 680 -4.90 14.99 -8.57
CA ASN A 680 -6.29 14.55 -8.43
C ASN A 680 -6.34 13.04 -8.62
N VAL A 681 -6.80 12.31 -7.60
CA VAL A 681 -6.89 10.83 -7.62
C VAL A 681 -8.34 10.32 -7.64
N GLY A 682 -9.29 11.15 -8.06
CA GLY A 682 -10.70 10.78 -8.09
C GLY A 682 -11.28 10.57 -6.69
N LYS A 683 -12.14 9.56 -6.53
CA LYS A 683 -12.67 9.13 -5.23
C LYS A 683 -12.10 7.76 -4.88
N PRO A 684 -11.09 7.68 -3.98
CA PRO A 684 -10.45 6.41 -3.61
C PRO A 684 -11.31 5.61 -2.62
N LEU A 685 -11.22 4.27 -2.69
CA LEU A 685 -11.85 3.34 -1.75
C LEU A 685 -13.33 3.66 -1.49
N ILE A 686 -13.79 3.68 -0.23
CA ILE A 686 -15.21 3.87 0.13
C ILE A 686 -15.82 5.18 -0.39
N ALA A 687 -15.02 6.22 -0.63
CA ALA A 687 -15.51 7.50 -1.15
C ALA A 687 -16.22 7.33 -2.51
N LYS A 688 -15.86 6.28 -3.27
CA LYS A 688 -16.45 5.92 -4.57
C LYS A 688 -17.92 5.47 -4.47
N LEU A 689 -18.39 5.04 -3.28
CA LEU A 689 -19.81 4.76 -3.01
C LEU A 689 -20.61 6.03 -2.66
N GLY A 690 -19.93 7.07 -2.14
CA GLY A 690 -20.55 8.38 -1.89
C GLY A 690 -21.48 8.42 -0.67
N LEU A 691 -21.01 7.92 0.47
CA LEU A 691 -21.71 7.87 1.78
C LEU A 691 -22.14 9.26 2.34
N HIS A 692 -22.01 10.34 1.56
CA HIS A 692 -22.51 11.70 1.82
C HIS A 692 -23.94 11.94 1.39
N HIS A 693 -24.45 11.17 0.45
CA HIS A 693 -25.75 11.45 -0.16
C HIS A 693 -26.88 10.97 0.75
N GLY A 694 -27.22 11.79 1.74
CA GLY A 694 -28.46 11.67 2.49
C GLY A 694 -29.65 11.56 1.54
N PHE A 695 -30.36 10.44 1.62
CA PHE A 695 -31.51 10.07 0.80
C PHE A 695 -31.30 10.10 -0.72
N ARG A 696 -30.82 8.96 -1.27
CA ARG A 696 -31.39 8.49 -2.54
C ARG A 696 -32.86 8.16 -2.30
N ASN A 697 -33.78 8.94 -2.88
CA ASN A 697 -35.22 8.67 -2.81
C ASN A 697 -35.59 7.41 -3.62
N ASN A 698 -35.46 6.24 -2.99
CA ASN A 698 -36.29 5.04 -3.17
C ASN A 698 -35.90 4.02 -2.06
N CYS A 699 -36.91 3.49 -1.35
CA CYS A 699 -36.81 2.73 -0.10
C CYS A 699 -36.44 3.55 1.16
N LEU A 700 -36.79 3.00 2.33
CA LEU A 700 -36.53 3.53 3.69
C LEU A 700 -37.14 4.90 4.08
N GLN A 701 -38.44 5.11 3.83
CA GLN A 701 -39.23 6.15 4.54
C GLN A 701 -39.82 5.65 5.88
N THR A 702 -39.23 4.62 6.48
CA THR A 702 -39.73 3.92 7.69
C THR A 702 -38.83 4.09 8.93
N CYS A 703 -37.68 4.76 8.81
CA CYS A 703 -36.79 5.04 9.95
C CYS A 703 -37.18 6.30 10.75
N CYS A 704 -38.21 7.04 10.33
CA CYS A 704 -38.72 8.20 11.06
C CYS A 704 -39.89 7.80 11.99
N VAL A 705 -39.75 8.04 13.29
CA VAL A 705 -40.79 7.75 14.29
C VAL A 705 -42.00 8.67 14.06
N ALA A 706 -43.16 8.08 13.80
CA ALA A 706 -44.43 8.79 13.80
C ALA A 706 -44.89 9.04 15.24
N ASN A 707 -44.92 10.31 15.68
CA ASN A 707 -45.41 10.69 17.01
C ASN A 707 -46.93 10.47 17.13
N ASN A 708 -47.33 9.30 17.63
CA ASN A 708 -48.71 9.01 18.01
C ASN A 708 -49.09 9.77 19.30
N LEU A 709 -49.46 11.04 19.14
CA LEU A 709 -50.13 11.83 20.18
C LEU A 709 -51.54 11.29 20.43
N PHE A 710 -51.67 10.39 21.41
CA PHE A 710 -52.97 10.02 21.97
C PHE A 710 -53.59 11.21 22.70
N HIS A 711 -54.56 11.87 22.06
CA HIS A 711 -55.52 12.72 22.75
C HIS A 711 -56.94 12.25 22.39
N SER A 712 -57.72 11.89 23.41
CA SER A 712 -59.10 11.44 23.25
C SER A 712 -60.08 12.62 23.33
N GLN A 713 -61.01 12.71 22.37
CA GLN A 713 -62.46 12.86 22.64
C GLN A 713 -63.31 12.90 21.34
N VAL A 714 -64.14 11.86 21.18
CA VAL A 714 -65.61 11.91 20.95
C VAL A 714 -66.20 12.83 19.83
N GLU A 715 -66.76 12.16 18.82
CA GLU A 715 -67.94 12.50 17.98
C GLU A 715 -68.02 13.82 17.17
N SER A 716 -68.03 13.68 15.82
CA SER A 716 -69.29 13.69 15.04
C SER A 716 -69.01 13.36 13.54
N SER A 717 -70.05 13.27 12.69
CA SER A 717 -70.03 12.61 11.37
C SER A 717 -70.93 13.37 10.36
N PRO A 718 -70.95 13.04 9.05
CA PRO A 718 -69.87 12.91 8.05
C PRO A 718 -70.09 13.84 6.82
N VAL A 719 -69.24 13.77 5.77
CA VAL A 719 -69.66 13.73 4.34
C VAL A 719 -68.47 13.48 3.36
N VAL A 720 -68.62 12.45 2.52
CA VAL A 720 -68.19 12.21 1.10
C VAL A 720 -67.22 13.25 0.46
N THR A 721 -66.15 12.91 -0.28
CA THR A 721 -66.15 12.07 -1.51
C THR A 721 -64.75 11.64 -2.05
N LYS A 722 -64.63 10.35 -2.43
CA LYS A 722 -63.73 9.66 -3.41
C LYS A 722 -62.34 10.22 -3.80
N TYR A 723 -61.36 9.31 -3.78
CA TYR A 723 -60.26 9.23 -4.76
C TYR A 723 -60.31 7.87 -5.49
N TYR A 724 -59.73 7.78 -6.69
CA TYR A 724 -59.53 6.52 -7.44
C TYR A 724 -58.18 6.53 -8.17
N PHE A 725 -57.53 5.37 -8.26
CA PHE A 725 -56.28 5.16 -9.00
C PHE A 725 -56.52 5.11 -10.53
N PRO A 726 -55.45 5.29 -11.32
CA PRO A 726 -55.19 4.32 -12.39
C PRO A 726 -53.77 3.71 -12.31
N SER A 727 -53.60 2.56 -12.95
CA SER A 727 -52.37 1.75 -12.90
C SER A 727 -51.88 1.41 -14.30
N ARG A 728 -50.55 1.20 -14.46
CA ARG A 728 -49.84 0.50 -15.56
C ARG A 728 -50.18 0.87 -17.01
N CYS A 729 -49.16 1.22 -17.80
CA CYS A 729 -48.95 0.60 -19.11
C CYS A 729 -47.50 0.74 -19.64
N GLN A 730 -47.11 -0.26 -20.44
CA GLN A 730 -45.92 -0.39 -21.30
C GLN A 730 -46.30 -1.40 -22.41
N PRO A 731 -45.53 -1.62 -23.50
CA PRO A 731 -44.25 -1.02 -23.90
C PRO A 731 -44.24 -0.53 -25.38
N ASN A 732 -43.02 -0.36 -25.94
CA ASN A 732 -42.65 -0.33 -27.38
C ASN A 732 -43.07 0.87 -28.26
N SER A 733 -42.08 1.66 -28.72
CA SER A 733 -41.64 1.71 -30.14
C SER A 733 -40.63 2.84 -30.41
N CYS A 734 -39.42 2.50 -30.87
CA CYS A 734 -38.49 3.41 -31.56
C CYS A 734 -38.61 3.15 -33.08
N PRO A 735 -38.38 4.12 -34.00
CA PRO A 735 -37.01 4.60 -34.26
C PRO A 735 -36.83 6.05 -34.80
N GLY A 736 -35.60 6.58 -34.63
CA GLY A 736 -34.86 7.13 -35.79
C GLY A 736 -34.46 8.63 -35.84
N ALA A 737 -33.24 8.83 -36.36
CA ALA A 737 -32.78 9.92 -37.24
C ALA A 737 -32.33 11.32 -36.69
N TYR A 738 -31.00 11.45 -36.58
CA TYR A 738 -30.12 12.55 -37.08
C TYR A 738 -30.33 14.05 -36.71
N HIS A 739 -29.39 14.55 -35.88
CA HIS A 739 -28.51 15.75 -36.02
C HIS A 739 -28.54 16.62 -37.31
N PRO A 740 -27.96 17.87 -37.31
CA PRO A 740 -27.55 18.77 -36.20
C PRO A 740 -27.84 20.31 -36.42
N ASN A 741 -27.18 21.17 -35.63
CA ASN A 741 -26.91 22.63 -35.84
C ASN A 741 -28.02 23.65 -35.52
N CYS A 742 -27.78 24.58 -34.57
CA CYS A 742 -27.19 25.90 -34.89
C CYS A 742 -26.89 26.81 -33.67
N THR A 743 -25.59 27.13 -33.48
CA THR A 743 -25.00 28.43 -33.08
C THR A 743 -25.80 29.51 -32.31
N CYS A 744 -25.26 29.93 -31.17
CA CYS A 744 -25.54 31.22 -30.51
C CYS A 744 -24.93 32.42 -31.26
N PRO A 745 -25.51 33.62 -31.09
CA PRO A 745 -24.75 34.88 -31.00
C PRO A 745 -25.02 35.59 -29.66
N GLY A 746 -24.11 36.45 -29.19
CA GLY A 746 -24.28 37.21 -27.94
C GLY A 746 -23.73 38.64 -28.00
N SER A 747 -24.41 39.57 -27.33
CA SER A 747 -24.04 40.99 -27.11
C SER A 747 -25.18 41.72 -26.37
N THR A 748 -25.05 42.78 -25.54
CA THR A 748 -24.04 43.24 -24.55
C THR A 748 -24.76 44.30 -23.65
N ARG A 749 -24.26 44.59 -22.43
CA ARG A 749 -24.70 45.65 -21.45
C ARG A 749 -25.97 45.29 -20.63
N GLN A 750 -26.02 45.43 -19.30
CA GLN A 750 -25.69 46.50 -18.32
C GLN A 750 -26.75 47.61 -18.20
N LEU A 751 -27.03 48.24 -17.02
CA LEU A 751 -26.83 47.92 -15.58
C LEU A 751 -27.45 49.06 -14.73
N GLU A 752 -28.22 48.77 -13.66
CA GLU A 752 -28.50 49.67 -12.49
C GLU A 752 -29.23 48.82 -11.41
N ALA A 753 -28.73 48.65 -10.16
CA ALA A 753 -28.66 49.56 -8.99
C ALA A 753 -29.96 49.51 -8.13
N CYS A 754 -30.00 49.51 -6.79
CA CYS A 754 -29.05 49.84 -5.69
C CYS A 754 -29.02 48.70 -4.61
N SER A 755 -27.98 48.44 -3.79
CA SER A 755 -27.24 49.28 -2.81
C SER A 755 -28.10 49.70 -1.59
N CYS A 756 -27.67 49.76 -0.33
CA CYS A 756 -26.40 49.45 0.40
C CYS A 756 -26.76 49.41 1.93
N SER A 757 -25.94 49.09 2.97
CA SER A 757 -24.57 48.54 3.18
C SER A 757 -24.36 48.31 4.70
N GLY A 758 -23.42 47.47 5.17
CA GLY A 758 -23.13 47.34 6.61
C GLY A 758 -21.86 46.57 7.01
N THR A 759 -20.78 47.28 7.36
CA THR A 759 -19.50 46.73 7.84
C THR A 759 -19.15 47.23 9.24
N SER A 760 -18.56 46.39 10.10
CA SER A 760 -17.60 46.84 11.12
C SER A 760 -16.65 45.71 11.56
N ARG A 761 -15.62 46.07 12.36
CA ARG A 761 -14.45 45.24 12.68
C ARG A 761 -14.45 44.65 14.09
N MET A 762 -13.65 43.60 14.23
CA MET A 762 -12.97 43.14 15.46
C MET A 762 -12.59 44.25 16.45
N LEU A 763 -12.76 43.95 17.74
CA LEU A 763 -11.83 44.32 18.81
C LEU A 763 -11.96 43.32 19.96
N ALA A 764 -10.90 43.14 20.76
CA ALA A 764 -10.83 42.15 21.83
C ALA A 764 -10.73 42.80 23.22
N SER A 765 -11.22 42.12 24.25
CA SER A 765 -11.07 42.52 25.65
C SER A 765 -10.92 41.30 26.58
N ARG A 766 -9.87 41.28 27.40
CA ARG A 766 -9.76 40.41 28.58
C ARG A 766 -10.39 41.11 29.78
N HIS A 767 -11.07 40.34 30.63
CA HIS A 767 -11.20 40.45 32.11
C HIS A 767 -12.02 39.22 32.50
N GLU A 768 -11.57 38.24 33.29
CA GLU A 768 -10.99 38.17 34.63
C GLU A 768 -11.94 37.36 35.54
N VAL A 769 -11.42 36.80 36.63
CA VAL A 769 -12.07 35.73 37.41
C VAL A 769 -12.94 36.28 38.53
N GLN A 770 -14.14 35.71 38.72
CA GLN A 770 -14.80 35.67 40.03
C GLN A 770 -15.37 34.27 40.31
N ASN A 771 -15.13 33.79 41.54
CA ASN A 771 -15.52 32.45 42.00
C ASN A 771 -16.95 32.45 42.55
N TYR A 772 -17.73 31.41 42.25
CA TYR A 772 -18.88 31.01 43.08
C TYR A 772 -19.06 29.48 43.09
N SER A 773 -19.30 28.95 44.28
CA SER A 773 -19.65 27.56 44.60
C SER A 773 -20.43 27.58 45.93
N PRO A 774 -21.14 26.50 46.35
CA PRO A 774 -21.57 25.30 45.65
C PRO A 774 -23.14 25.31 45.56
N PRO A 775 -23.99 24.29 45.84
CA PRO A 775 -23.82 22.97 46.49
C PRO A 775 -23.72 21.79 45.49
N ALA A 776 -23.45 20.60 46.01
CA ALA A 776 -23.37 19.36 45.24
C ALA A 776 -24.63 18.49 45.40
N GLU A 777 -25.13 17.93 44.30
CA GLU A 777 -26.02 16.77 44.28
C GLU A 777 -25.40 15.62 43.47
N LYS A 778 -25.89 14.40 43.68
CA LYS A 778 -25.15 13.16 43.39
C LYS A 778 -25.43 12.61 41.99
N SER A 779 -24.42 12.62 41.13
CA SER A 779 -24.40 11.80 39.91
C SER A 779 -23.94 10.38 40.24
N ASN A 780 -24.87 9.43 40.30
CA ASN A 780 -24.56 8.01 40.49
C ASN A 780 -24.29 7.32 39.14
N VAL A 781 -23.03 7.31 38.70
CA VAL A 781 -22.52 6.32 37.75
C VAL A 781 -21.17 5.83 38.28
N PRO A 782 -21.01 4.55 38.65
CA PRO A 782 -19.76 4.07 39.24
C PRO A 782 -18.65 3.96 38.17
N ILE A 783 -17.53 4.64 38.44
CA ILE A 783 -16.27 4.45 37.73
C ILE A 783 -15.45 3.46 38.58
N GLU A 784 -15.18 2.28 38.06
CA GLU A 784 -14.23 1.32 38.65
C GLU A 784 -13.08 1.03 37.68
N THR A 785 -12.08 1.91 37.71
CA THR A 785 -10.74 1.61 37.21
C THR A 785 -10.06 0.64 38.18
N THR A 786 -9.69 -0.56 37.73
CA THR A 786 -8.87 -1.47 38.52
C THR A 786 -7.42 -1.00 38.54
N ASP A 787 -7.08 -0.18 39.52
CA ASP A 787 -5.72 0.26 39.82
C ASP A 787 -5.01 -0.75 40.74
N ASP A 788 -4.96 -2.01 40.29
CA ASP A 788 -4.32 -3.12 41.01
C ASP A 788 -2.84 -3.23 40.63
N THR A 789 -1.98 -2.52 41.36
CA THR A 789 -0.53 -2.60 41.21
C THR A 789 0.01 -3.96 41.69
N VAL A 790 0.17 -4.91 40.78
CA VAL A 790 0.95 -6.14 41.02
C VAL A 790 2.37 -5.94 40.48
N GLU A 791 3.33 -5.70 41.37
CA GLU A 791 4.75 -5.73 41.02
C GLU A 791 5.14 -7.15 40.58
N LEU A 792 5.73 -7.25 39.38
CA LEU A 792 6.33 -8.48 38.87
C LEU A 792 7.74 -8.20 38.35
N GLU A 793 8.71 -8.24 39.27
CA GLU A 793 10.11 -8.45 38.89
C GLU A 793 10.24 -9.80 38.16
N PHE A 794 10.73 -9.79 36.92
CA PHE A 794 11.12 -11.01 36.22
C PHE A 794 12.62 -11.04 35.94
N LEU A 795 13.32 -11.88 36.71
CA LEU A 795 14.72 -12.20 36.50
C LEU A 795 14.89 -13.02 35.21
N LEU A 796 15.33 -12.37 34.13
CA LEU A 796 15.90 -13.05 32.98
C LEU A 796 17.34 -13.44 33.28
N SER A 797 17.56 -14.68 33.75
CA SER A 797 18.90 -15.26 33.90
C SER A 797 19.38 -15.91 32.60
N ASP A 798 20.60 -15.58 32.19
CA ASP A 798 21.26 -16.14 31.00
C ASP A 798 21.41 -17.67 31.05
N SER A 799 21.34 -18.30 29.87
CA SER A 799 21.86 -19.67 29.67
C SER A 799 22.28 -19.95 28.22
N LEU A 800 23.18 -19.12 27.67
CA LEU A 800 23.97 -19.47 26.47
C LEU A 800 24.97 -20.59 26.79
N GLY A 801 24.51 -21.85 26.79
CA GLY A 801 25.34 -23.02 27.08
C GLY A 801 26.18 -23.49 25.89
N LEU A 802 27.46 -23.10 25.83
CA LEU A 802 28.39 -23.55 24.77
C LEU A 802 29.69 -24.21 25.29
N SER A 803 29.59 -25.54 25.48
CA SER A 803 30.65 -26.54 25.30
C SER A 803 31.74 -26.76 26.38
N LYS A 804 32.06 -28.06 26.56
CA LYS A 804 33.32 -28.68 27.06
C LYS A 804 33.76 -28.40 28.51
N GLN A 805 33.72 -29.45 29.34
CA GLN A 805 34.90 -30.31 29.55
C GLN A 805 34.53 -31.66 30.19
N GLN A 806 35.36 -32.68 29.88
CA GLN A 806 35.29 -34.10 30.29
C GLN A 806 34.10 -34.91 29.74
#